data_AF-A0A8H4K7K2-F1
#
_entry.id   AF-A0A8H4K7K2-F1
#
_cell.length_a   1.000
_cell.length_b   1.000
_cell.length_c   1.000
_cell.angle_alpha   90.00
_cell.angle_beta   90.00
_cell.angle_gamma   90.00
#
_symmetry.space_group_name_H-M   'P 1'
#
loop_
_entity.id
_entity.type
_entity.pdbx_description
1 polymer ?
#
loop_
_entity_poly.entity_id
_entity_poly.type
_entity_poly.pdbx_seq_one_letter_code
_entity_poly.pdbx_strand_id
1 'polypeptide(L)'
;MAGRIAALERSLANATIQKDLGINSTGSNNTPEAQSLNGFLVQQGSSDQYFNEILVARVIGQEKDIETELSTSSDTQTIDSSSAFDTRGILSCPSHNQSAPMFHPEKAVAIDLWNVYLSKVEICIGLKITHVPTDEIRVYSTISDPLHAKVDDLAFCYSIYFAATVASDSQTAQLHRYKSGLEQAFAQGDFLNSPTLTGLRALAIYLSAIRVHNRGKAVWILNGLATRIAESLGLHRDGAKLGLSCFDSELRRRLWWHLITRDSRAGEDYGLDDPSLLISTSDVKLPVNIDDTDIYPEAKELPPEKAGWTGMTFSLVNINLAQAMEKLKTVSTGPNPSEKERKQIIQELRTRIHNRLEKCNPVTPHQRLTVHCSEFLLQKLDFFTRQQWLLLRHGHSSDMIETEETLLIALNILEARVFGEDPFLAQFSWAKKAHPQYHVTLYILWYLCFQPESPHAERAWRAIDRIYAQEMSAGGGGVKPIVITALKAKAEGLRKNLGFSGQSGMEETDVQALDHPLRFFEGLNFDEQVFDGANRGIGYAIVQAIGTRLPSSNIILACRTKDAAEEAIKSLHAGGITAQLDYVELDIESDASIEAAVASLERDYGRLDEQQASDNLSDIRSASNSCFNNLITSNAIMTHAFSKLLKKSSWPRVIMISSTRGSMSKTVNKELPPVANIDYCVSKAGLNMLTLHLQATENNSDSEPKVTFWTVNPGHCATAFNGYRGKKDPLEGAEVIMKLLESKKEEIEPGTFWQYENGSFDQIPW
;
A
#
# COMPACT_ATOMS: atom_id res chain seq x y z
N MET A 1 -0.58 -25.29 50.88
CA MET A 1 -0.50 -24.93 49.44
C MET A 1 0.90 -25.11 48.86
N ALA A 2 1.93 -24.40 49.36
CA ALA A 2 3.29 -24.41 48.79
C ALA A 2 3.84 -25.79 48.34
N GLY A 3 3.68 -26.84 49.16
CA GLY A 3 4.15 -28.20 48.82
C GLY A 3 3.50 -28.87 47.59
N ARG A 4 2.38 -28.36 47.06
CA ARG A 4 1.80 -28.80 45.77
C ARG A 4 2.44 -28.10 44.57
N ILE A 5 2.91 -26.86 44.75
CA ILE A 5 3.56 -26.06 43.68
C ILE A 5 4.96 -26.64 43.42
N ALA A 6 5.74 -26.84 44.48
CA ALA A 6 7.06 -27.49 44.45
C ALA A 6 7.06 -28.99 44.08
N ALA A 7 5.89 -29.55 43.74
CA ALA A 7 5.73 -30.88 43.15
C ALA A 7 5.44 -30.78 41.63
N LEU A 8 4.60 -29.83 41.21
CA LEU A 8 4.36 -29.52 39.80
C LEU A 8 5.63 -29.02 39.10
N GLU A 9 6.40 -28.13 39.74
CA GLU A 9 7.66 -27.59 39.18
C GLU A 9 8.69 -28.69 38.90
N ARG A 10 8.84 -29.65 39.82
CA ARG A 10 9.70 -30.84 39.62
C ARG A 10 9.15 -31.81 38.57
N SER A 11 7.83 -31.92 38.45
CA SER A 11 7.22 -32.74 37.40
C SER A 11 7.41 -32.13 36.01
N LEU A 12 7.44 -30.80 35.89
CA LEU A 12 7.78 -30.11 34.64
C LEU A 12 9.27 -30.28 34.31
N ALA A 13 10.16 -30.00 35.27
CA ALA A 13 11.60 -30.09 35.05
C ALA A 13 12.05 -31.48 34.56
N ASN A 14 11.53 -32.55 35.18
CA ASN A 14 11.84 -33.92 34.77
C ASN A 14 11.29 -34.27 33.38
N ALA A 15 10.15 -33.70 32.97
CA ALA A 15 9.58 -33.93 31.64
C ALA A 15 10.39 -33.26 30.52
N THR A 16 11.04 -32.12 30.80
CA THR A 16 11.89 -31.43 29.82
C THR A 16 13.21 -32.19 29.58
N ILE A 17 13.82 -32.74 30.62
CA ILE A 17 15.13 -33.41 30.55
C ILE A 17 15.07 -34.76 29.79
N GLN A 18 13.89 -35.36 29.66
CA GLN A 18 13.74 -36.72 29.10
C GLN A 18 13.50 -36.79 27.59
N LYS A 19 13.59 -35.67 26.86
CA LYS A 19 13.48 -35.65 25.39
C LYS A 19 14.82 -35.65 24.65
N ASP A 20 15.86 -35.07 25.24
CA ASP A 20 17.21 -35.07 24.66
C ASP A 20 18.03 -36.23 25.22
N LEU A 21 17.96 -37.41 24.58
CA LEU A 21 19.07 -38.34 24.35
C LEU A 21 18.62 -39.66 23.70
N GLY A 22 19.06 -39.88 22.45
CA GLY A 22 19.46 -41.21 21.98
C GLY A 22 18.48 -42.04 21.14
N ILE A 23 18.53 -41.87 19.81
CA ILE A 23 18.57 -43.02 18.89
C ILE A 23 19.78 -42.85 17.97
N ASN A 24 20.80 -43.70 18.15
CA ASN A 24 21.89 -43.86 17.20
C ASN A 24 21.65 -45.19 16.46
N SER A 25 21.33 -45.12 15.16
CA SER A 25 21.32 -46.29 14.27
C SER A 25 21.83 -45.90 12.90
N THR A 26 22.97 -46.49 12.50
CA THR A 26 23.64 -46.23 11.23
C THR A 26 22.84 -46.75 10.04
N GLY A 27 22.63 -45.93 9.00
CA GLY A 27 22.06 -46.38 7.73
C GLY A 27 21.83 -45.25 6.73
N SER A 28 22.51 -45.32 5.59
CA SER A 28 22.27 -44.44 4.44
C SER A 28 20.80 -44.45 4.00
N ASN A 29 20.19 -43.28 3.88
CA ASN A 29 19.63 -42.79 2.61
C ASN A 29 19.15 -41.34 2.73
N ASN A 30 19.60 -40.48 1.81
CA ASN A 30 19.09 -39.12 1.69
C ASN A 30 17.64 -39.17 1.17
N THR A 31 16.69 -38.81 2.02
CA THR A 31 15.37 -38.31 1.61
C THR A 31 15.27 -36.86 2.08
N PRO A 32 14.83 -35.91 1.23
CA PRO A 32 14.64 -34.54 1.69
C PRO A 32 13.58 -34.51 2.79
N GLU A 33 13.87 -33.81 3.89
CA GLU A 33 12.87 -33.60 4.94
C GLU A 33 11.68 -32.83 4.35
N ALA A 34 10.48 -33.36 4.56
CA ALA A 34 9.26 -32.70 4.11
C ALA A 34 9.03 -31.43 4.95
N GLN A 35 9.50 -30.30 4.44
CA GLN A 35 9.18 -28.98 5.01
C GLN A 35 7.65 -28.86 5.11
N SER A 36 7.17 -28.77 6.35
CA SER A 36 5.75 -28.84 6.63
C SER A 36 5.01 -27.67 6.00
N LEU A 37 3.79 -27.90 5.49
CA LEU A 37 2.82 -26.90 5.00
C LEU A 37 2.29 -25.94 6.09
N ASN A 38 3.04 -25.77 7.19
CA ASN A 38 2.77 -24.81 8.24
C ASN A 38 3.22 -23.41 7.78
N GLY A 39 2.44 -22.38 8.13
CA GLY A 39 2.68 -21.02 7.66
C GLY A 39 4.03 -20.40 8.06
N PHE A 40 4.49 -19.44 7.27
CA PHE A 40 5.79 -18.78 7.37
C PHE A 40 5.68 -17.37 7.99
N LEU A 41 6.81 -16.85 8.47
CA LEU A 41 6.92 -15.55 9.15
C LEU A 41 7.96 -14.68 8.44
N VAL A 42 7.54 -13.51 7.93
CA VAL A 42 8.44 -12.49 7.37
C VAL A 42 8.73 -11.44 8.44
N GLN A 43 10.00 -11.12 8.63
CA GLN A 43 10.46 -10.17 9.66
C GLN A 43 10.84 -8.83 9.01
N GLN A 44 9.87 -7.93 8.85
CA GLN A 44 10.05 -6.64 8.15
C GLN A 44 10.61 -5.57 9.09
N GLY A 45 11.76 -5.85 9.73
CA GLY A 45 12.50 -4.94 10.61
C GLY A 45 11.77 -4.49 11.88
N SER A 46 10.79 -3.60 11.74
CA SER A 46 9.95 -3.04 12.83
C SER A 46 8.59 -3.73 13.00
N SER A 47 8.16 -4.58 12.05
CA SER A 47 6.91 -5.34 12.13
C SER A 47 7.07 -6.74 11.54
N ASP A 48 6.70 -7.77 12.28
CA ASP A 48 6.53 -9.12 11.72
C ASP A 48 5.18 -9.26 10.97
N GLN A 49 5.17 -10.09 9.92
CA GLN A 49 3.93 -10.58 9.29
C GLN A 49 3.97 -12.10 9.10
N TYR A 50 2.98 -12.77 9.68
CA TYR A 50 2.73 -14.21 9.52
C TYR A 50 1.77 -14.47 8.36
N PHE A 51 1.92 -15.62 7.72
CA PHE A 51 1.11 -16.07 6.58
C PHE A 51 0.88 -17.58 6.66
N ASN A 52 -0.37 -18.02 6.57
CA ASN A 52 -0.74 -19.44 6.55
C ASN A 52 -1.70 -19.81 5.40
N GLU A 53 -2.08 -18.86 4.53
CA GLU A 53 -2.86 -19.19 3.33
C GLU A 53 -1.97 -19.91 2.29
N ILE A 54 -2.37 -21.13 1.93
CA ILE A 54 -1.53 -22.13 1.24
C ILE A 54 -0.99 -21.69 -0.14
N LEU A 55 -1.72 -20.90 -0.93
CA LEU A 55 -1.23 -20.42 -2.24
C LEU A 55 -0.11 -19.39 -2.06
N VAL A 56 -0.29 -18.45 -1.14
CA VAL A 56 0.74 -17.44 -0.80
C VAL A 56 1.97 -18.11 -0.21
N ALA A 57 1.78 -19.07 0.70
CA ALA A 57 2.87 -19.81 1.33
C ALA A 57 3.69 -20.63 0.34
N ARG A 58 3.05 -21.28 -0.66
CA ARG A 58 3.80 -21.94 -1.74
C ARG A 58 4.59 -20.93 -2.57
N VAL A 59 3.96 -19.85 -3.03
CA VAL A 59 4.61 -18.87 -3.91
C VAL A 59 5.87 -18.30 -3.27
N ILE A 60 5.78 -17.83 -2.03
CA ILE A 60 6.94 -17.21 -1.36
C ILE A 60 7.96 -18.26 -0.94
N GLY A 61 7.53 -19.42 -0.43
CA GLY A 61 8.44 -20.52 -0.07
C GLY A 61 9.19 -21.16 -1.25
N GLN A 62 8.74 -20.94 -2.49
CA GLN A 62 9.45 -21.34 -3.71
C GLN A 62 10.34 -20.22 -4.29
N GLU A 63 10.20 -18.98 -3.84
CA GLU A 63 10.75 -17.77 -4.49
C GLU A 63 11.50 -16.89 -3.47
N LYS A 64 12.76 -17.22 -3.19
CA LYS A 64 13.62 -16.49 -2.24
C LYS A 64 13.80 -15.01 -2.58
N ASP A 65 13.71 -14.65 -3.85
CA ASP A 65 13.78 -13.26 -4.31
C ASP A 65 12.58 -12.47 -3.77
N ILE A 66 11.38 -13.08 -3.76
CA ILE A 66 10.16 -12.50 -3.20
C ILE A 66 10.24 -12.46 -1.66
N GLU A 67 10.74 -13.52 -1.01
CA GLU A 67 10.99 -13.48 0.45
C GLU A 67 11.92 -12.34 0.85
N THR A 68 12.94 -12.05 0.03
CA THR A 68 13.89 -10.95 0.22
C THR A 68 13.26 -9.59 -0.05
N GLU A 69 12.50 -9.44 -1.13
CA GLU A 69 11.74 -8.21 -1.47
C GLU A 69 10.71 -7.86 -0.38
N LEU A 70 10.01 -8.86 0.15
CA LEU A 70 9.10 -8.68 1.29
C LEU A 70 9.84 -8.27 2.56
N SER A 71 11.03 -8.83 2.83
CA SER A 71 11.83 -8.49 4.01
C SER A 71 12.44 -7.08 3.92
N THR A 72 12.75 -6.59 2.72
CA THR A 72 13.33 -5.25 2.47
C THR A 72 12.29 -4.14 2.30
N SER A 73 11.02 -4.48 2.03
CA SER A 73 9.92 -3.51 1.86
C SER A 73 9.44 -2.76 3.13
N SER A 74 10.19 -2.81 4.23
CA SER A 74 9.75 -2.33 5.55
C SER A 74 9.65 -0.80 5.70
N ASP A 75 10.54 -0.06 5.03
CA ASP A 75 10.87 1.32 5.44
C ASP A 75 10.21 2.42 4.59
N THR A 76 9.34 2.07 3.63
CA THR A 76 8.72 3.02 2.68
C THR A 76 7.19 2.94 2.63
N GLN A 77 6.55 3.04 3.80
CA GLN A 77 5.18 3.58 3.87
C GLN A 77 5.19 4.93 4.59
N THR A 78 5.26 6.01 3.80
CA THR A 78 4.92 7.36 4.24
C THR A 78 3.45 7.37 4.67
N ILE A 79 3.19 7.25 5.97
CA ILE A 79 1.83 7.27 6.52
C ILE A 79 1.30 8.70 6.41
N ASP A 80 0.64 9.00 5.29
CA ASP A 80 -0.11 10.24 5.08
C ASP A 80 -1.07 10.47 6.26
N SER A 81 -0.67 11.40 7.13
CA SER A 81 -1.43 11.78 8.32
C SER A 81 -2.74 12.48 7.99
N SER A 82 -2.93 12.87 6.72
CA SER A 82 -4.12 13.51 6.18
C SER A 82 -5.04 12.57 5.40
N SER A 83 -4.89 11.24 5.49
CA SER A 83 -5.72 10.32 4.68
C SER A 83 -7.14 10.07 5.23
N ALA A 84 -8.14 10.24 4.36
CA ALA A 84 -9.56 9.97 4.64
C ALA A 84 -9.85 8.49 4.94
N PHE A 85 -8.97 7.59 4.46
CA PHE A 85 -9.13 6.14 4.56
C PHE A 85 -8.23 5.48 5.61
N ASP A 86 -7.42 6.27 6.34
CA ASP A 86 -6.74 5.80 7.55
C ASP A 86 -7.77 5.37 8.63
N THR A 87 -7.45 4.31 9.36
CA THR A 87 -8.26 3.72 10.43
C THR A 87 -7.90 4.19 11.84
N ARG A 88 -6.78 4.91 12.04
CA ARG A 88 -6.24 5.22 13.39
C ARG A 88 -7.25 5.88 14.34
N GLY A 89 -8.08 6.81 13.86
CA GLY A 89 -9.01 7.59 14.68
C GLY A 89 -10.14 6.80 15.37
N ILE A 90 -10.34 5.52 15.04
CA ILE A 90 -11.21 4.62 15.82
C ILE A 90 -10.54 4.14 17.12
N LEU A 91 -9.21 4.17 17.19
CA LEU A 91 -8.41 3.68 18.33
C LEU A 91 -7.56 4.77 19.01
N SER A 92 -7.23 5.86 18.32
CA SER A 92 -6.55 7.03 18.88
C SER A 92 -7.55 8.11 19.31
N CYS A 93 -7.28 8.80 20.42
CA CYS A 93 -8.19 9.82 20.96
C CYS A 93 -8.57 10.89 19.91
N PRO A 94 -9.87 11.10 19.63
CA PRO A 94 -10.31 12.20 18.78
C PRO A 94 -10.17 13.54 19.51
N SER A 95 -10.27 14.65 18.76
CA SER A 95 -10.15 15.99 19.32
C SER A 95 -11.35 16.34 20.21
N HIS A 96 -11.28 16.07 21.52
CA HIS A 96 -12.36 16.29 22.51
C HIS A 96 -12.94 17.72 22.54
N ASN A 97 -12.28 18.69 21.91
CA ASN A 97 -12.76 20.06 21.71
C ASN A 97 -13.88 20.20 20.65
N GLN A 98 -14.26 19.11 19.95
CA GLN A 98 -15.20 19.12 18.83
C GLN A 98 -16.35 18.12 19.07
N SER A 99 -17.60 18.57 18.92
CA SER A 99 -18.79 17.78 19.21
C SER A 99 -19.26 16.98 17.99
N ALA A 100 -19.78 15.77 18.18
CA ALA A 100 -20.22 14.92 17.07
C ALA A 100 -21.27 15.58 16.13
N PRO A 101 -22.21 16.42 16.60
CA PRO A 101 -23.16 17.11 15.70
C PRO A 101 -22.54 18.07 14.69
N MET A 102 -21.36 18.67 14.96
CA MET A 102 -20.81 19.72 14.08
C MET A 102 -20.39 19.21 12.69
N PHE A 103 -20.20 17.90 12.57
CA PHE A 103 -19.85 17.24 11.31
C PHE A 103 -21.07 16.95 10.43
N HIS A 104 -22.30 17.14 10.93
CA HIS A 104 -23.51 16.77 10.20
C HIS A 104 -23.64 17.62 8.92
N PRO A 105 -23.95 17.04 7.75
CA PRO A 105 -24.16 17.81 6.53
C PRO A 105 -25.49 18.59 6.57
N GLU A 106 -25.71 19.47 5.61
CA GLU A 106 -27.01 20.13 5.43
C GLU A 106 -28.12 19.12 5.14
N LYS A 107 -29.36 19.45 5.50
CA LYS A 107 -30.48 18.51 5.46
C LYS A 107 -30.74 17.91 4.07
N ALA A 108 -30.59 18.69 3.00
CA ALA A 108 -30.73 18.19 1.63
C ALA A 108 -29.66 17.11 1.31
N VAL A 109 -28.38 17.47 1.52
CA VAL A 109 -27.23 16.57 1.31
C VAL A 109 -27.35 15.28 2.15
N ALA A 110 -27.84 15.38 3.38
CA ALA A 110 -28.07 14.22 4.24
C ALA A 110 -29.13 13.24 3.68
N ILE A 111 -30.22 13.78 3.10
CA ILE A 111 -31.28 13.00 2.46
C ILE A 111 -30.78 12.36 1.17
N ASP A 112 -30.02 13.08 0.35
CA ASP A 112 -29.42 12.55 -0.87
C ASP A 112 -28.45 11.40 -0.55
N LEU A 113 -27.64 11.52 0.51
CA LEU A 113 -26.75 10.45 0.97
C LEU A 113 -27.50 9.22 1.48
N TRP A 114 -28.65 9.37 2.15
CA TRP A 114 -29.53 8.24 2.50
C TRP A 114 -30.07 7.53 1.25
N ASN A 115 -30.57 8.29 0.28
CA ASN A 115 -31.06 7.75 -1.00
C ASN A 115 -29.96 7.03 -1.80
N VAL A 116 -28.73 7.56 -1.80
CA VAL A 116 -27.55 6.92 -2.40
C VAL A 116 -27.16 5.64 -1.65
N TYR A 117 -27.26 5.62 -0.32
CA TYR A 117 -27.00 4.42 0.48
C TYR A 117 -27.96 3.28 0.14
N LEU A 118 -29.27 3.56 0.11
CA LEU A 118 -30.29 2.56 -0.23
C LEU A 118 -30.16 2.08 -1.68
N SER A 119 -29.93 2.98 -2.63
CA SER A 119 -29.89 2.64 -4.07
C SER A 119 -28.59 1.97 -4.51
N LYS A 120 -27.43 2.39 -4.00
CA LYS A 120 -26.11 1.87 -4.42
C LYS A 120 -25.44 0.96 -3.39
N VAL A 121 -25.47 1.31 -2.11
CA VAL A 121 -24.56 0.74 -1.09
C VAL A 121 -25.06 -0.58 -0.53
N GLU A 122 -26.27 -0.60 0.04
CA GLU A 122 -26.71 -1.64 0.98
C GLU A 122 -26.64 -3.06 0.38
N ILE A 123 -27.18 -3.23 -0.82
CA ILE A 123 -27.21 -4.53 -1.51
C ILE A 123 -25.83 -4.90 -2.07
N CYS A 124 -24.91 -3.94 -2.21
CA CYS A 124 -23.67 -4.10 -2.96
C CYS A 124 -22.44 -4.52 -2.11
N ILE A 125 -22.23 -3.94 -0.91
CA ILE A 125 -21.03 -4.27 -0.10
C ILE A 125 -21.16 -5.59 0.68
N GLY A 126 -22.39 -6.11 0.80
CA GLY A 126 -22.66 -7.43 1.34
C GLY A 126 -23.35 -7.42 2.71
N LEU A 127 -24.46 -8.14 2.76
CA LEU A 127 -25.40 -8.31 3.86
C LEU A 127 -26.23 -7.08 4.25
N LYS A 128 -27.54 -7.27 4.08
CA LYS A 128 -28.66 -6.39 4.43
C LYS A 128 -28.77 -6.23 5.96
N ILE A 129 -28.06 -5.25 6.51
CA ILE A 129 -28.01 -4.94 7.96
C ILE A 129 -28.83 -3.72 8.39
N THR A 130 -29.60 -3.10 7.50
CA THR A 130 -30.69 -2.18 7.88
C THR A 130 -32.07 -2.81 7.78
N HIS A 131 -33.00 -2.23 8.53
CA HIS A 131 -34.43 -2.43 8.37
C HIS A 131 -35.05 -1.07 8.04
N VAL A 132 -35.26 -0.82 6.75
CA VAL A 132 -35.57 0.51 6.21
C VAL A 132 -36.73 1.20 6.95
N PRO A 133 -37.90 0.56 7.19
CA PRO A 133 -39.03 1.22 7.85
C PRO A 133 -38.72 1.78 9.25
N THR A 134 -37.75 1.21 9.99
CA THR A 134 -37.38 1.72 11.33
C THR A 134 -36.13 2.59 11.32
N ASP A 135 -35.16 2.28 10.44
CA ASP A 135 -33.93 3.06 10.36
C ASP A 135 -34.12 4.36 9.56
N GLU A 136 -35.09 4.42 8.64
CA GLU A 136 -35.48 5.65 7.97
C GLU A 136 -36.01 6.69 8.97
N ILE A 137 -36.86 6.27 9.92
CA ILE A 137 -37.35 7.14 11.00
C ILE A 137 -36.18 7.65 11.86
N ARG A 138 -35.21 6.79 12.17
CA ARG A 138 -33.97 7.15 12.91
C ARG A 138 -33.15 8.19 12.14
N VAL A 139 -32.91 7.96 10.85
CA VAL A 139 -32.15 8.84 9.97
C VAL A 139 -32.85 10.19 9.81
N TYR A 140 -34.12 10.26 9.41
CA TYR A 140 -34.84 11.54 9.27
C TYR A 140 -34.99 12.30 10.60
N SER A 141 -35.14 11.61 11.74
CA SER A 141 -35.14 12.26 13.06
C SER A 141 -33.79 12.93 13.35
N THR A 142 -32.68 12.24 13.04
CA THR A 142 -31.31 12.73 13.23
C THR A 142 -30.98 13.88 12.26
N ILE A 143 -31.46 13.81 11.01
CA ILE A 143 -31.36 14.90 10.03
C ILE A 143 -32.19 16.11 10.48
N SER A 144 -33.32 15.90 11.16
CA SER A 144 -34.18 16.99 11.63
C SER A 144 -33.55 17.77 12.78
N ASP A 145 -32.96 17.10 13.76
CA ASP A 145 -32.30 17.70 14.91
C ASP A 145 -31.02 16.92 15.31
N PRO A 146 -29.88 17.19 14.65
CA PRO A 146 -28.63 16.51 14.96
C PRO A 146 -27.99 16.98 16.27
N LEU A 147 -28.48 18.07 16.89
CA LEU A 147 -27.94 18.59 18.15
C LEU A 147 -28.43 17.79 19.37
N HIS A 148 -29.67 17.31 19.32
CA HIS A 148 -30.28 16.50 20.38
C HIS A 148 -30.42 15.01 20.02
N ALA A 149 -29.93 14.60 18.85
CA ALA A 149 -29.85 13.20 18.44
C ALA A 149 -28.93 12.39 19.36
N LYS A 150 -29.18 11.08 19.48
CA LYS A 150 -28.30 10.18 20.23
C LYS A 150 -26.98 10.00 19.49
N VAL A 151 -25.88 9.87 20.24
CA VAL A 151 -24.54 9.63 19.70
C VAL A 151 -24.48 8.37 18.82
N ASP A 152 -25.18 7.29 19.16
CA ASP A 152 -25.27 6.10 18.29
C ASP A 152 -26.02 6.36 16.97
N ASP A 153 -27.06 7.19 17.01
CA ASP A 153 -27.87 7.51 15.83
C ASP A 153 -27.10 8.45 14.90
N LEU A 154 -26.30 9.37 15.46
CA LEU A 154 -25.30 10.17 14.74
C LEU A 154 -24.20 9.27 14.12
N ALA A 155 -23.62 8.33 14.88
CA ALA A 155 -22.65 7.38 14.36
C ALA A 155 -23.22 6.56 13.19
N PHE A 156 -24.45 6.06 13.32
CA PHE A 156 -25.14 5.34 12.26
C PHE A 156 -25.30 6.21 11.00
N CYS A 157 -25.77 7.45 11.15
CA CYS A 157 -25.87 8.40 10.04
C CYS A 157 -24.51 8.71 9.40
N TYR A 158 -23.45 8.93 10.18
CA TYR A 158 -22.10 9.17 9.63
C TYR A 158 -21.54 7.96 8.86
N SER A 159 -21.80 6.74 9.31
CA SER A 159 -21.41 5.53 8.57
C SER A 159 -22.12 5.42 7.22
N ILE A 160 -23.42 5.78 7.17
CA ILE A 160 -24.22 5.87 5.95
C ILE A 160 -23.67 6.94 5.01
N TYR A 161 -23.44 8.16 5.52
CA TYR A 161 -22.90 9.29 4.75
C TYR A 161 -21.53 8.96 4.15
N PHE A 162 -20.63 8.38 4.95
CA PHE A 162 -19.31 7.93 4.48
C PHE A 162 -19.46 6.88 3.36
N ALA A 163 -20.27 5.84 3.57
CA ALA A 163 -20.46 4.78 2.57
C ALA A 163 -21.11 5.27 1.26
N ALA A 164 -22.08 6.18 1.34
CA ALA A 164 -22.71 6.81 0.17
C ALA A 164 -21.75 7.73 -0.61
N THR A 165 -20.83 8.39 0.11
CA THR A 165 -19.78 9.25 -0.48
C THR A 165 -18.74 8.40 -1.22
N VAL A 166 -18.32 7.27 -0.63
CA VAL A 166 -17.47 6.25 -1.30
C VAL A 166 -18.15 5.69 -2.56
N ALA A 167 -19.44 5.37 -2.49
CA ALA A 167 -20.23 4.86 -3.61
C ALA A 167 -20.55 5.89 -4.72
N SER A 168 -19.98 7.09 -4.62
CA SER A 168 -20.17 8.17 -5.59
C SER A 168 -18.84 8.80 -6.05
N ASP A 169 -17.69 8.19 -5.70
CA ASP A 169 -16.33 8.68 -6.01
C ASP A 169 -16.16 10.20 -5.75
N SER A 170 -16.71 10.68 -4.61
CA SER A 170 -16.78 12.10 -4.25
C SER A 170 -15.54 12.60 -3.48
N GLN A 171 -15.50 13.91 -3.21
CA GLN A 171 -14.39 14.65 -2.61
C GLN A 171 -13.88 14.05 -1.28
N THR A 172 -12.56 13.91 -1.17
CA THR A 172 -11.86 13.42 0.03
C THR A 172 -12.23 14.19 1.30
N ALA A 173 -12.41 15.52 1.21
CA ALA A 173 -12.82 16.37 2.33
C ALA A 173 -14.20 15.98 2.94
N GLN A 174 -15.13 15.45 2.15
CA GLN A 174 -16.41 14.95 2.65
C GLN A 174 -16.23 13.64 3.44
N LEU A 175 -15.38 12.75 2.93
CA LEU A 175 -15.03 11.49 3.59
C LEU A 175 -14.35 11.74 4.95
N HIS A 176 -13.43 12.71 5.04
CA HIS A 176 -12.90 13.19 6.32
C HIS A 176 -13.99 13.65 7.28
N ARG A 177 -14.89 14.54 6.83
CA ARG A 177 -15.96 15.09 7.66
C ARG A 177 -16.81 13.98 8.28
N TYR A 178 -17.21 12.99 7.50
CA TYR A 178 -18.06 11.90 8.00
C TYR A 178 -17.28 10.87 8.83
N LYS A 179 -16.01 10.58 8.51
CA LYS A 179 -15.11 9.79 9.36
C LYS A 179 -14.93 10.44 10.73
N SER A 180 -14.55 11.72 10.80
CA SER A 180 -14.36 12.41 12.07
C SER A 180 -15.66 12.59 12.85
N GLY A 181 -16.81 12.76 12.18
CA GLY A 181 -18.13 12.70 12.82
C GLY A 181 -18.41 11.35 13.49
N LEU A 182 -18.08 10.24 12.82
CA LEU A 182 -18.21 8.88 13.36
C LEU A 182 -17.27 8.63 14.56
N GLU A 183 -16.00 9.02 14.44
CA GLU A 183 -14.98 8.86 15.49
C GLU A 183 -15.36 9.66 16.75
N GLN A 184 -15.83 10.89 16.57
CA GLN A 184 -16.35 11.73 17.67
C GLN A 184 -17.61 11.15 18.31
N ALA A 185 -18.53 10.60 17.51
CA ALA A 185 -19.74 9.96 18.01
C ALA A 185 -19.43 8.71 18.86
N PHE A 186 -18.50 7.86 18.42
CA PHE A 186 -18.06 6.71 19.20
C PHE A 186 -17.37 7.09 20.52
N ALA A 187 -16.53 8.13 20.53
CA ALA A 187 -15.90 8.60 21.76
C ALA A 187 -16.89 9.27 22.72
N GLN A 188 -17.87 10.03 22.21
CA GLN A 188 -18.90 10.68 23.02
C GLN A 188 -19.95 9.71 23.55
N GLY A 189 -20.10 8.53 22.93
CA GLY A 189 -20.86 7.40 23.46
C GLY A 189 -20.07 6.38 24.29
N ASP A 190 -18.77 6.61 24.52
CA ASP A 190 -17.87 5.65 25.19
C ASP A 190 -17.97 4.22 24.61
N PHE A 191 -18.07 4.12 23.27
CA PHE A 191 -18.56 2.94 22.56
C PHE A 191 -17.77 1.64 22.82
N LEU A 192 -16.50 1.73 23.24
CA LEU A 192 -15.68 0.57 23.58
C LEU A 192 -16.02 -0.06 24.94
N ASN A 193 -16.50 0.75 25.90
CA ASN A 193 -16.95 0.28 27.23
C ASN A 193 -18.47 0.13 27.29
N SER A 194 -19.20 0.98 26.54
CA SER A 194 -20.67 1.06 26.49
C SER A 194 -21.22 0.80 25.07
N PRO A 195 -20.88 -0.35 24.43
CA PRO A 195 -21.32 -0.61 23.06
C PRO A 195 -22.85 -0.75 22.94
N THR A 196 -23.39 -0.34 21.79
CA THR A 196 -24.80 -0.55 21.44
C THR A 196 -24.95 -1.31 20.13
N LEU A 197 -26.13 -1.89 19.88
CA LEU A 197 -26.45 -2.53 18.61
C LEU A 197 -26.40 -1.53 17.45
N THR A 198 -26.79 -0.27 17.66
CA THR A 198 -26.75 0.78 16.63
C THR A 198 -25.30 1.20 16.32
N GLY A 199 -24.46 1.41 17.34
CA GLY A 199 -23.05 1.71 17.16
C GLY A 199 -22.27 0.57 16.48
N LEU A 200 -22.57 -0.70 16.81
CA LEU A 200 -21.98 -1.85 16.13
C LEU A 200 -22.40 -1.93 14.65
N ARG A 201 -23.66 -1.58 14.32
CA ARG A 201 -24.12 -1.46 12.93
C ARG A 201 -23.40 -0.33 12.19
N ALA A 202 -23.17 0.81 12.85
CA ALA A 202 -22.40 1.91 12.29
C ALA A 202 -20.94 1.49 11.97
N LEU A 203 -20.29 0.77 12.90
CA LEU A 203 -18.94 0.24 12.69
C LEU A 203 -18.92 -0.76 11.52
N ALA A 204 -19.91 -1.67 11.44
CA ALA A 204 -20.04 -2.63 10.35
C ALA A 204 -20.21 -1.98 8.97
N ILE A 205 -21.03 -0.91 8.87
CA ILE A 205 -21.18 -0.12 7.64
C ILE A 205 -19.85 0.59 7.28
N TYR A 206 -19.18 1.20 8.25
CA TYR A 206 -17.92 1.91 8.02
C TYR A 206 -16.79 0.97 7.56
N LEU A 207 -16.56 -0.14 8.28
CA LEU A 207 -15.58 -1.17 7.90
C LEU A 207 -15.93 -1.85 6.57
N SER A 208 -17.21 -1.84 6.20
CA SER A 208 -17.64 -2.26 4.87
C SER A 208 -17.18 -1.30 3.78
N ALA A 209 -17.43 0.00 3.95
CA ALA A 209 -17.09 1.04 2.97
C ALA A 209 -15.59 1.34 2.87
N ILE A 210 -14.86 1.43 3.99
CA ILE A 210 -13.45 1.81 3.98
C ILE A 210 -12.57 0.83 3.18
N ARG A 211 -12.97 -0.46 3.13
CA ARG A 211 -12.30 -1.53 2.37
C ARG A 211 -12.30 -1.33 0.84
N VAL A 212 -13.06 -0.37 0.32
CA VAL A 212 -12.98 0.08 -1.08
C VAL A 212 -11.61 0.73 -1.39
N HIS A 213 -11.00 1.42 -0.41
CA HIS A 213 -9.76 2.19 -0.60
C HIS A 213 -8.61 1.75 0.34
N ASN A 214 -8.89 1.43 1.60
CA ASN A 214 -7.89 0.89 2.53
C ASN A 214 -8.11 -0.62 2.73
N ARG A 215 -7.15 -1.44 2.26
CA ARG A 215 -7.16 -2.91 2.37
C ARG A 215 -6.19 -3.44 3.44
N GLY A 216 -5.66 -2.56 4.29
CA GLY A 216 -4.56 -2.81 5.22
C GLY A 216 -4.93 -3.55 6.52
N LYS A 217 -3.90 -3.99 7.25
CA LYS A 217 -3.92 -4.84 8.47
C LYS A 217 -4.95 -4.37 9.50
N ALA A 218 -5.10 -3.06 9.65
CA ALA A 218 -6.01 -2.44 10.61
C ALA A 218 -7.50 -2.69 10.32
N VAL A 219 -7.92 -2.85 9.06
CA VAL A 219 -9.33 -3.17 8.74
C VAL A 219 -9.68 -4.58 9.21
N TRP A 220 -8.75 -5.54 9.09
CA TRP A 220 -8.92 -6.87 9.67
C TRP A 220 -8.93 -6.84 11.21
N ILE A 221 -7.98 -6.13 11.84
CA ILE A 221 -7.96 -5.95 13.30
C ILE A 221 -9.26 -5.33 13.83
N LEU A 222 -9.84 -4.35 13.10
CA LEU A 222 -11.11 -3.72 13.48
C LEU A 222 -12.34 -4.63 13.24
N ASN A 223 -12.31 -5.57 12.29
CA ASN A 223 -13.33 -6.63 12.21
C ASN A 223 -13.22 -7.59 13.40
N GLY A 224 -12.00 -7.90 13.85
CA GLY A 224 -11.76 -8.62 15.11
C GLY A 224 -12.34 -7.89 16.32
N LEU A 225 -12.12 -6.58 16.44
CA LEU A 225 -12.73 -5.73 17.47
C LEU A 225 -14.26 -5.73 17.38
N ALA A 226 -14.84 -5.51 16.20
CA ALA A 226 -16.28 -5.56 15.98
C ALA A 226 -16.87 -6.93 16.37
N THR A 227 -16.14 -8.01 16.15
CA THR A 227 -16.51 -9.37 16.57
C THR A 227 -16.47 -9.53 18.08
N ARG A 228 -15.46 -8.99 18.79
CA ARG A 228 -15.44 -8.97 20.27
C ARG A 228 -16.61 -8.15 20.84
N ILE A 229 -16.96 -7.02 20.21
CA ILE A 229 -18.12 -6.18 20.59
C ILE A 229 -19.46 -6.92 20.31
N ALA A 230 -19.55 -7.65 19.20
CA ALA A 230 -20.70 -8.50 18.91
C ALA A 230 -20.86 -9.62 19.95
N GLU A 231 -19.75 -10.22 20.38
CA GLU A 231 -19.75 -11.23 21.44
C GLU A 231 -20.20 -10.67 22.80
N SER A 232 -19.72 -9.50 23.22
CA SER A 232 -20.12 -8.86 24.49
C SER A 232 -21.59 -8.41 24.48
N LEU A 233 -22.10 -7.98 23.32
CA LEU A 233 -23.54 -7.72 23.10
C LEU A 233 -24.38 -9.01 22.95
N GLY A 234 -23.77 -10.19 23.00
CA GLY A 234 -24.43 -11.50 22.94
C GLY A 234 -24.90 -11.93 21.55
N LEU A 235 -24.47 -11.27 20.47
CA LEU A 235 -24.88 -11.61 19.09
C LEU A 235 -24.42 -12.99 18.63
N HIS A 236 -23.41 -13.57 19.29
CA HIS A 236 -22.94 -14.93 19.03
C HIS A 236 -23.94 -16.03 19.43
N ARG A 237 -25.09 -15.66 20.04
CA ARG A 237 -26.22 -16.53 20.42
C ARG A 237 -27.50 -16.12 19.72
N ASP A 238 -28.35 -17.08 19.33
CA ASP A 238 -29.64 -16.76 18.69
C ASP A 238 -30.54 -15.96 19.65
N GLY A 239 -31.03 -14.79 19.22
CA GLY A 239 -31.82 -13.88 20.07
C GLY A 239 -33.04 -14.53 20.71
N ALA A 240 -33.66 -15.53 20.07
CA ALA A 240 -34.79 -16.25 20.62
C ALA A 240 -34.43 -17.10 21.86
N LYS A 241 -33.17 -17.54 22.00
CA LYS A 241 -32.66 -18.21 23.21
C LYS A 241 -32.39 -17.22 24.35
N LEU A 242 -32.20 -15.94 24.02
CA LEU A 242 -32.02 -14.84 24.97
C LEU A 242 -33.37 -14.18 25.35
N GLY A 243 -34.50 -14.69 24.86
CA GLY A 243 -35.83 -14.15 25.13
C GLY A 243 -36.17 -12.83 24.41
N LEU A 244 -35.42 -12.49 23.35
CA LEU A 244 -35.64 -11.28 22.56
C LEU A 244 -36.84 -11.43 21.60
N SER A 245 -37.37 -10.30 21.12
CA SER A 245 -38.44 -10.29 20.10
C SER A 245 -38.00 -10.98 18.80
N CYS A 246 -38.95 -11.36 17.95
CA CYS A 246 -38.59 -11.97 16.66
C CYS A 246 -37.85 -10.97 15.75
N PHE A 247 -38.19 -9.67 15.85
CA PHE A 247 -37.56 -8.55 15.16
C PHE A 247 -36.11 -8.32 15.61
N ASP A 248 -35.87 -8.20 16.91
CA ASP A 248 -34.53 -8.02 17.49
C ASP A 248 -33.64 -9.24 17.19
N SER A 249 -34.22 -10.44 17.26
CA SER A 249 -33.53 -11.69 16.91
C SER A 249 -33.10 -11.70 15.45
N GLU A 250 -33.96 -11.26 14.54
CA GLU A 250 -33.65 -11.21 13.10
C GLU A 250 -32.60 -10.14 12.77
N LEU A 251 -32.71 -8.93 13.33
CA LEU A 251 -31.67 -7.90 13.19
C LEU A 251 -30.30 -8.37 13.74
N ARG A 252 -30.29 -9.06 14.88
CA ARG A 252 -29.07 -9.65 15.46
C ARG A 252 -28.48 -10.77 14.59
N ARG A 253 -29.30 -11.63 13.98
CA ARG A 253 -28.83 -12.62 12.99
C ARG A 253 -28.19 -11.94 11.79
N ARG A 254 -28.87 -10.96 11.18
CA ARG A 254 -28.38 -10.20 10.02
C ARG A 254 -27.00 -9.59 10.30
N LEU A 255 -26.81 -8.97 11.46
CA LEU A 255 -25.53 -8.36 11.85
C LEU A 255 -24.45 -9.38 12.23
N TRP A 256 -24.77 -10.44 12.98
CA TRP A 256 -23.81 -11.48 13.34
C TRP A 256 -23.24 -12.17 12.10
N TRP A 257 -24.11 -12.61 11.19
CA TRP A 257 -23.70 -13.22 9.94
C TRP A 257 -22.94 -12.24 9.02
N HIS A 258 -23.21 -10.95 9.10
CA HIS A 258 -22.40 -9.94 8.39
C HIS A 258 -20.96 -9.93 8.92
N LEU A 259 -20.78 -9.78 10.23
CA LEU A 259 -19.45 -9.66 10.83
C LEU A 259 -18.57 -10.90 10.58
N ILE A 260 -19.06 -12.11 10.84
CA ILE A 260 -18.23 -13.33 10.71
C ILE A 260 -17.91 -13.68 9.24
N THR A 261 -18.78 -13.34 8.29
CA THR A 261 -18.50 -13.55 6.85
C THR A 261 -17.59 -12.46 6.27
N ARG A 262 -17.53 -11.28 6.90
CA ARG A 262 -16.57 -10.21 6.56
C ARG A 262 -15.19 -10.43 7.16
N ASP A 263 -15.08 -10.95 8.39
CA ASP A 263 -13.79 -11.14 9.07
C ASP A 263 -12.90 -12.17 8.33
N SER A 264 -13.44 -13.35 8.03
CA SER A 264 -12.79 -14.40 7.22
C SER A 264 -12.32 -13.88 5.84
N ARG A 265 -13.10 -12.98 5.23
CA ARG A 265 -12.80 -12.32 3.95
C ARG A 265 -11.75 -11.19 4.06
N ALA A 266 -11.52 -10.64 5.26
CA ALA A 266 -10.47 -9.66 5.52
C ALA A 266 -9.12 -10.33 5.83
N GLY A 267 -9.12 -11.49 6.50
CA GLY A 267 -7.92 -12.34 6.64
C GLY A 267 -7.34 -12.78 5.28
N GLU A 268 -8.22 -13.11 4.31
CA GLU A 268 -7.81 -13.48 2.94
C GLU A 268 -6.91 -12.41 2.29
N ASP A 269 -7.23 -11.13 2.44
CA ASP A 269 -6.48 -10.03 1.83
C ASP A 269 -5.05 -9.92 2.40
N TYR A 270 -4.81 -10.43 3.61
CA TYR A 270 -3.51 -10.48 4.28
C TYR A 270 -2.71 -11.77 4.09
N GLY A 271 -3.29 -12.78 3.42
CA GLY A 271 -2.66 -14.11 3.32
C GLY A 271 -2.75 -14.93 4.61
N LEU A 272 -3.72 -14.60 5.46
CA LEU A 272 -4.07 -15.39 6.63
C LEU A 272 -5.25 -16.31 6.31
N ASP A 273 -5.07 -17.60 6.53
CA ASP A 273 -6.16 -18.56 6.57
C ASP A 273 -6.90 -18.38 7.90
N ASP A 274 -8.15 -17.93 7.83
CA ASP A 274 -8.99 -17.64 8.98
C ASP A 274 -9.09 -18.88 9.92
N PRO A 275 -8.62 -18.79 11.18
CA PRO A 275 -8.61 -19.91 12.11
C PRO A 275 -9.88 -19.96 12.98
N SER A 276 -10.85 -19.08 12.75
CA SER A 276 -11.98 -18.87 13.65
C SER A 276 -13.08 -19.90 13.40
N LEU A 277 -13.39 -20.72 14.40
CA LEU A 277 -14.53 -21.64 14.37
C LEU A 277 -15.84 -20.91 14.71
N LEU A 278 -15.97 -19.62 14.41
CA LEU A 278 -17.11 -18.80 14.84
C LEU A 278 -18.42 -19.20 14.15
N ILE A 279 -18.35 -19.75 12.93
CA ILE A 279 -19.52 -20.24 12.19
C ILE A 279 -20.03 -21.55 12.82
N SER A 280 -19.14 -22.48 13.18
CA SER A 280 -19.49 -23.78 13.80
C SER A 280 -19.71 -23.75 15.32
N THR A 281 -19.17 -22.76 16.05
CA THR A 281 -19.36 -22.62 17.52
C THR A 281 -20.50 -21.68 17.91
N SER A 282 -20.97 -20.84 16.99
CA SER A 282 -22.19 -20.05 17.18
C SER A 282 -23.44 -20.92 17.04
N ASP A 283 -24.52 -20.52 17.71
CA ASP A 283 -25.81 -21.21 17.65
C ASP A 283 -26.93 -20.36 17.02
N VAL A 284 -26.53 -19.28 16.35
CA VAL A 284 -27.34 -18.27 15.66
C VAL A 284 -27.91 -18.86 14.37
N LYS A 285 -29.23 -18.77 14.19
CA LYS A 285 -29.90 -19.27 12.98
C LYS A 285 -29.56 -18.40 11.76
N LEU A 286 -29.79 -18.94 10.57
CA LEU A 286 -29.78 -18.13 9.35
C LEU A 286 -30.82 -17.00 9.45
N PRO A 287 -30.54 -15.81 8.88
CA PRO A 287 -31.56 -14.79 8.61
C PRO A 287 -32.66 -15.33 7.68
N VAL A 288 -33.83 -14.70 7.67
CA VAL A 288 -34.99 -15.15 6.88
C VAL A 288 -35.00 -14.44 5.50
N ASN A 289 -35.32 -15.15 4.41
CA ASN A 289 -35.46 -14.54 3.07
C ASN A 289 -36.80 -13.79 2.94
N ILE A 290 -36.88 -12.62 3.56
CA ILE A 290 -38.04 -11.71 3.57
C ILE A 290 -37.61 -10.32 3.11
N ASP A 291 -38.58 -9.45 2.84
CA ASP A 291 -38.36 -8.01 2.70
C ASP A 291 -38.59 -7.33 4.06
N ASP A 292 -38.03 -6.13 4.25
CA ASP A 292 -38.20 -5.39 5.51
C ASP A 292 -39.66 -5.08 5.81
N THR A 293 -40.48 -4.79 4.79
CA THR A 293 -41.93 -4.53 4.95
C THR A 293 -42.73 -5.70 5.52
N ASP A 294 -42.15 -6.89 5.61
CA ASP A 294 -42.82 -8.09 6.13
C ASP A 294 -42.68 -8.23 7.66
N ILE A 295 -41.80 -7.44 8.30
CA ILE A 295 -41.48 -7.52 9.73
C ILE A 295 -41.52 -6.13 10.39
N TYR A 296 -41.78 -6.08 11.70
CA TYR A 296 -41.90 -4.84 12.48
C TYR A 296 -41.62 -5.12 13.97
N PRO A 297 -41.30 -4.11 14.80
CA PRO A 297 -40.86 -4.33 16.18
C PRO A 297 -41.83 -5.14 17.07
N GLU A 298 -43.13 -4.95 16.88
CA GLU A 298 -44.20 -5.62 17.63
C GLU A 298 -44.56 -7.01 17.07
N ALA A 299 -43.86 -7.50 16.04
CA ALA A 299 -44.11 -8.81 15.44
C ALA A 299 -43.80 -9.94 16.44
N LYS A 300 -44.75 -10.87 16.57
CA LYS A 300 -44.65 -12.01 17.51
C LYS A 300 -43.99 -13.24 16.90
N GLU A 301 -44.16 -13.42 15.60
CA GLU A 301 -43.68 -14.56 14.81
C GLU A 301 -43.06 -14.04 13.51
N LEU A 302 -42.14 -14.81 12.92
CA LEU A 302 -41.49 -14.43 11.67
C LEU A 302 -42.39 -14.80 10.49
N PRO A 303 -42.52 -13.92 9.47
CA PRO A 303 -43.22 -14.26 8.23
C PRO A 303 -42.51 -15.42 7.49
N PRO A 304 -43.24 -16.20 6.67
CA PRO A 304 -42.66 -17.29 5.90
C PRO A 304 -41.64 -16.77 4.86
N GLU A 305 -40.60 -17.56 4.58
CA GLU A 305 -39.60 -17.22 3.55
C GLU A 305 -40.25 -17.02 2.17
N LYS A 306 -39.96 -15.88 1.54
CA LYS A 306 -40.34 -15.62 0.14
C LYS A 306 -39.52 -16.51 -0.77
N ALA A 307 -40.19 -17.19 -1.70
CA ALA A 307 -39.57 -18.13 -2.63
C ALA A 307 -38.93 -17.46 -3.87
N GLY A 308 -38.55 -16.20 -3.79
CA GLY A 308 -37.93 -15.38 -4.84
C GLY A 308 -36.95 -14.37 -4.26
N TRP A 309 -36.44 -13.45 -5.09
CA TRP A 309 -35.47 -12.44 -4.63
C TRP A 309 -36.09 -11.45 -3.64
N THR A 310 -35.39 -11.19 -2.54
CA THR A 310 -35.59 -10.07 -1.61
C THR A 310 -34.25 -9.39 -1.34
N GLY A 311 -34.24 -8.27 -0.61
CA GLY A 311 -32.98 -7.65 -0.14
C GLY A 311 -32.06 -8.60 0.67
N MET A 312 -32.61 -9.69 1.23
CA MET A 312 -31.86 -10.71 1.95
C MET A 312 -31.16 -11.73 1.04
N THR A 313 -31.54 -11.87 -0.23
CA THR A 313 -31.10 -12.99 -1.08
C THR A 313 -29.58 -13.02 -1.33
N PHE A 314 -28.95 -11.90 -1.67
CA PHE A 314 -27.47 -11.85 -1.82
C PHE A 314 -26.76 -12.10 -0.47
N SER A 315 -27.35 -11.63 0.63
CA SER A 315 -26.85 -11.88 2.00
C SER A 315 -26.78 -13.39 2.30
N LEU A 316 -27.85 -14.12 1.96
CA LEU A 316 -27.95 -15.56 2.18
C LEU A 316 -27.04 -16.38 1.26
N VAL A 317 -26.74 -15.90 0.05
CA VAL A 317 -25.72 -16.53 -0.81
C VAL A 317 -24.32 -16.39 -0.18
N ASN A 318 -23.94 -15.21 0.30
CA ASN A 318 -22.65 -15.00 0.99
C ASN A 318 -22.51 -15.88 2.24
N ILE A 319 -23.58 -16.04 3.03
CA ILE A 319 -23.60 -16.97 4.16
C ILE A 319 -23.43 -18.43 3.71
N ASN A 320 -24.11 -18.85 2.63
CA ASN A 320 -24.00 -20.22 2.13
C ASN A 320 -22.61 -20.51 1.52
N LEU A 321 -21.94 -19.52 0.92
CA LEU A 321 -20.54 -19.59 0.50
C LEU A 321 -19.60 -19.78 1.70
N ALA A 322 -19.75 -18.99 2.76
CA ALA A 322 -18.92 -19.11 3.96
C ALA A 322 -19.11 -20.46 4.70
N GLN A 323 -20.35 -20.93 4.85
CA GLN A 323 -20.65 -22.26 5.39
C GLN A 323 -20.07 -23.40 4.54
N ALA A 324 -19.99 -23.23 3.22
CA ALA A 324 -19.32 -24.20 2.36
C ALA A 324 -17.79 -24.14 2.53
N MET A 325 -17.21 -22.96 2.69
CA MET A 325 -15.77 -22.80 2.94
C MET A 325 -15.33 -23.46 4.26
N GLU A 326 -16.10 -23.33 5.35
CA GLU A 326 -15.81 -24.02 6.62
C GLU A 326 -15.86 -25.55 6.48
N LYS A 327 -16.85 -26.09 5.74
CA LYS A 327 -16.91 -27.51 5.39
C LYS A 327 -15.72 -27.96 4.53
N LEU A 328 -15.24 -27.11 3.63
CA LEU A 328 -14.11 -27.41 2.76
C LEU A 328 -12.78 -27.37 3.54
N LYS A 329 -12.60 -26.41 4.47
CA LYS A 329 -11.48 -26.40 5.43
C LYS A 329 -11.41 -27.69 6.23
N THR A 330 -12.53 -28.12 6.83
CA THR A 330 -12.58 -29.32 7.68
C THR A 330 -12.33 -30.63 6.92
N VAL A 331 -12.75 -30.73 5.65
CA VAL A 331 -12.35 -31.85 4.76
C VAL A 331 -10.86 -31.79 4.41
N SER A 332 -10.33 -30.60 4.09
CA SER A 332 -8.91 -30.40 3.77
C SER A 332 -7.96 -30.73 4.92
N THR A 333 -8.37 -30.53 6.18
CA THR A 333 -7.60 -30.93 7.37
C THR A 333 -7.74 -32.41 7.75
N GLY A 334 -8.54 -33.19 7.01
CA GLY A 334 -8.69 -34.62 7.24
C GLY A 334 -7.45 -35.43 6.82
N PRO A 335 -7.24 -36.64 7.38
CA PRO A 335 -6.03 -37.45 7.14
C PRO A 335 -5.90 -38.01 5.71
N ASN A 336 -6.88 -37.79 4.83
CA ASN A 336 -6.82 -38.02 3.38
C ASN A 336 -7.90 -37.15 2.71
N PRO A 337 -7.59 -35.91 2.27
CA PRO A 337 -8.61 -35.00 1.73
C PRO A 337 -9.10 -35.48 0.35
N SER A 338 -10.43 -35.63 0.20
CA SER A 338 -11.04 -36.28 -0.96
C SER A 338 -11.63 -35.30 -1.98
N GLU A 339 -11.21 -35.40 -3.25
CA GLU A 339 -11.79 -34.58 -4.32
C GLU A 339 -13.29 -34.83 -4.51
N LYS A 340 -13.75 -36.06 -4.22
CA LYS A 340 -15.16 -36.45 -4.35
C LYS A 340 -16.02 -35.69 -3.34
N GLU A 341 -15.55 -35.54 -2.11
CA GLU A 341 -16.22 -34.81 -1.03
C GLU A 341 -16.19 -33.31 -1.32
N ARG A 342 -15.04 -32.78 -1.78
CA ARG A 342 -14.91 -31.40 -2.26
C ARG A 342 -15.94 -31.08 -3.37
N LYS A 343 -16.01 -31.94 -4.40
CA LYS A 343 -16.96 -31.82 -5.52
C LYS A 343 -18.41 -31.93 -5.05
N GLN A 344 -18.73 -32.79 -4.09
CA GLN A 344 -20.07 -32.89 -3.53
C GLN A 344 -20.49 -31.60 -2.81
N ILE A 345 -19.65 -31.07 -1.90
CA ILE A 345 -19.95 -29.83 -1.15
C ILE A 345 -20.19 -28.65 -2.11
N ILE A 346 -19.36 -28.52 -3.15
CA ILE A 346 -19.54 -27.49 -4.19
C ILE A 346 -20.83 -27.71 -4.99
N GLN A 347 -21.21 -28.96 -5.31
CA GLN A 347 -22.43 -29.22 -6.08
C GLN A 347 -23.71 -29.01 -5.24
N GLU A 348 -23.69 -29.34 -3.95
CA GLU A 348 -24.76 -28.99 -3.00
C GLU A 348 -24.93 -27.46 -2.92
N LEU A 349 -23.81 -26.73 -2.81
CA LEU A 349 -23.80 -25.26 -2.81
C LEU A 349 -24.33 -24.68 -4.13
N ARG A 350 -23.85 -25.18 -5.28
CA ARG A 350 -24.26 -24.75 -6.63
C ARG A 350 -25.77 -24.89 -6.80
N THR A 351 -26.33 -26.03 -6.39
CA THR A 351 -27.77 -26.30 -6.40
C THR A 351 -28.52 -25.31 -5.49
N ARG A 352 -28.02 -25.08 -4.27
CA ARG A 352 -28.65 -24.16 -3.30
C ARG A 352 -28.63 -22.70 -3.76
N ILE A 353 -27.55 -22.25 -4.38
CA ILE A 353 -27.44 -20.90 -4.96
C ILE A 353 -28.39 -20.78 -6.16
N HIS A 354 -28.36 -21.73 -7.10
CA HIS A 354 -29.24 -21.73 -8.26
C HIS A 354 -30.73 -21.63 -7.88
N ASN A 355 -31.19 -22.44 -6.93
CA ASN A 355 -32.59 -22.43 -6.47
C ASN A 355 -33.02 -21.11 -5.79
N ARG A 356 -32.08 -20.28 -5.31
CA ARG A 356 -32.37 -18.91 -4.81
C ARG A 356 -32.41 -17.88 -5.95
N LEU A 357 -31.64 -18.11 -7.02
CA LEU A 357 -31.47 -17.18 -8.14
C LEU A 357 -32.42 -17.42 -9.31
N GLU A 358 -33.01 -18.62 -9.43
CA GLU A 358 -33.95 -19.03 -10.49
C GLU A 358 -35.02 -17.98 -10.82
N LYS A 359 -35.49 -17.24 -9.80
CA LYS A 359 -36.56 -16.24 -9.92
C LYS A 359 -36.07 -14.79 -9.82
N CYS A 360 -34.77 -14.55 -10.03
CA CYS A 360 -34.23 -13.20 -10.21
C CYS A 360 -34.63 -12.65 -11.58
N ASN A 361 -35.12 -11.43 -11.62
CA ASN A 361 -35.45 -10.73 -12.85
C ASN A 361 -34.20 -10.07 -13.47
N PRO A 362 -33.75 -10.47 -14.68
CA PRO A 362 -32.53 -9.95 -15.29
C PRO A 362 -32.63 -8.47 -15.74
N VAL A 363 -33.80 -7.82 -15.73
CA VAL A 363 -33.90 -6.36 -16.00
C VAL A 363 -33.77 -5.49 -14.75
N THR A 364 -33.83 -6.05 -13.55
CA THR A 364 -33.70 -5.28 -12.29
C THR A 364 -32.23 -5.21 -11.88
N PRO A 365 -31.59 -4.00 -11.79
CA PRO A 365 -30.16 -3.86 -11.54
C PRO A 365 -29.63 -4.65 -10.33
N HIS A 366 -30.30 -4.57 -9.18
CA HIS A 366 -29.91 -5.28 -7.96
C HIS A 366 -30.01 -6.80 -8.07
N GLN A 367 -30.97 -7.30 -8.84
CA GLN A 367 -31.18 -8.74 -9.03
C GLN A 367 -30.16 -9.29 -10.05
N ARG A 368 -29.89 -8.55 -11.13
CA ARG A 368 -28.79 -8.84 -12.07
C ARG A 368 -27.44 -8.84 -11.36
N LEU A 369 -27.16 -7.84 -10.52
CA LEU A 369 -25.95 -7.78 -9.68
C LEU A 369 -25.86 -9.02 -8.77
N THR A 370 -26.97 -9.35 -8.09
CA THR A 370 -27.05 -10.53 -7.21
C THR A 370 -26.68 -11.81 -7.96
N VAL A 371 -27.19 -12.02 -9.17
CA VAL A 371 -26.87 -13.20 -10.00
C VAL A 371 -25.39 -13.24 -10.35
N HIS A 372 -24.86 -12.22 -11.04
CA HIS A 372 -23.46 -12.24 -11.50
C HIS A 372 -22.45 -12.35 -10.36
N CYS A 373 -22.64 -11.63 -9.25
CA CYS A 373 -21.76 -11.73 -8.10
C CYS A 373 -21.82 -13.13 -7.44
N SER A 374 -23.01 -13.75 -7.39
CA SER A 374 -23.16 -15.11 -6.84
C SER A 374 -22.49 -16.18 -7.71
N GLU A 375 -22.68 -16.10 -9.02
CA GLU A 375 -22.07 -17.02 -10.00
C GLU A 375 -20.54 -16.88 -10.01
N PHE A 376 -20.03 -15.65 -9.95
CA PHE A 376 -18.61 -15.36 -9.87
C PHE A 376 -17.98 -15.92 -8.58
N LEU A 377 -18.58 -15.65 -7.42
CA LEU A 377 -18.07 -16.11 -6.12
C LEU A 377 -18.08 -17.65 -6.02
N LEU A 378 -19.11 -18.31 -6.57
CA LEU A 378 -19.19 -19.77 -6.63
C LEU A 378 -18.07 -20.37 -7.51
N GLN A 379 -17.81 -19.80 -8.68
CA GLN A 379 -16.73 -20.25 -9.56
C GLN A 379 -15.35 -20.03 -8.92
N LYS A 380 -15.13 -18.87 -8.29
CA LYS A 380 -13.90 -18.58 -7.54
C LYS A 380 -13.68 -19.58 -6.41
N LEU A 381 -14.73 -19.94 -5.65
CA LEU A 381 -14.63 -20.91 -4.55
C LEU A 381 -14.30 -22.33 -5.05
N ASP A 382 -14.94 -22.79 -6.14
CA ASP A 382 -14.64 -24.10 -6.74
C ASP A 382 -13.19 -24.15 -7.25
N PHE A 383 -12.74 -23.12 -7.96
CA PHE A 383 -11.36 -22.99 -8.44
C PHE A 383 -10.34 -22.98 -7.30
N PHE A 384 -10.47 -22.06 -6.34
CA PHE A 384 -9.54 -21.88 -5.23
C PHE A 384 -9.41 -23.16 -4.40
N THR A 385 -10.53 -23.76 -4.00
CA THR A 385 -10.52 -24.99 -3.18
C THR A 385 -10.03 -26.21 -3.96
N ARG A 386 -10.14 -26.24 -5.30
CA ARG A 386 -9.47 -27.25 -6.14
C ARG A 386 -7.94 -27.07 -6.09
N GLN A 387 -7.42 -25.85 -6.15
CA GLN A 387 -5.99 -25.59 -6.01
C GLN A 387 -5.47 -25.98 -4.62
N GLN A 388 -6.14 -25.55 -3.54
CA GLN A 388 -5.79 -25.95 -2.17
C GLN A 388 -5.73 -27.48 -2.03
N TRP A 389 -6.73 -28.20 -2.57
CA TRP A 389 -6.76 -29.67 -2.54
C TRP A 389 -5.63 -30.33 -3.34
N LEU A 390 -5.32 -29.83 -4.55
CA LEU A 390 -4.21 -30.35 -5.35
C LEU A 390 -2.88 -30.22 -4.60
N LEU A 391 -2.63 -29.07 -3.98
CA LEU A 391 -1.42 -28.79 -3.20
C LEU A 391 -1.26 -29.73 -2.01
N LEU A 392 -2.32 -29.90 -1.21
CA LEU A 392 -2.31 -30.80 -0.04
C LEU A 392 -2.06 -32.27 -0.41
N ARG A 393 -2.40 -32.68 -1.64
CA ARG A 393 -2.26 -34.06 -2.11
C ARG A 393 -0.93 -34.36 -2.82
N HIS A 394 -0.39 -33.39 -3.55
CA HIS A 394 0.78 -33.59 -4.43
C HIS A 394 2.08 -32.97 -3.90
N GLY A 395 2.03 -32.22 -2.78
CA GLY A 395 3.20 -31.63 -2.16
C GLY A 395 3.92 -30.65 -3.09
N HIS A 396 5.25 -30.73 -3.18
CA HIS A 396 6.03 -29.87 -4.06
C HIS A 396 6.14 -30.37 -5.52
N SER A 397 5.53 -31.51 -5.89
CA SER A 397 5.55 -31.98 -7.29
C SER A 397 4.73 -31.05 -8.18
N SER A 398 5.32 -30.60 -9.28
CA SER A 398 4.78 -29.51 -10.11
C SER A 398 3.80 -30.02 -11.17
N ASP A 399 4.19 -31.11 -11.84
CA ASP A 399 3.75 -31.64 -13.13
C ASP A 399 2.23 -31.94 -13.29
N MET A 400 1.44 -31.82 -12.21
CA MET A 400 0.01 -32.16 -12.15
C MET A 400 -0.90 -30.99 -11.71
N ILE A 401 -0.34 -29.80 -11.47
CA ILE A 401 -1.08 -28.57 -11.11
C ILE A 401 -1.22 -27.61 -12.32
N GLU A 402 -0.57 -27.96 -13.44
CA GLU A 402 -0.17 -27.06 -14.52
C GLU A 402 -0.94 -27.29 -15.83
N THR A 403 -2.20 -27.73 -15.75
CA THR A 403 -2.98 -27.97 -16.96
C THR A 403 -3.46 -26.67 -17.60
N GLU A 404 -3.38 -26.59 -18.93
CA GLU A 404 -3.95 -25.50 -19.73
C GLU A 404 -5.47 -25.35 -19.49
N GLU A 405 -6.17 -26.44 -19.19
CA GLU A 405 -7.56 -26.45 -18.67
C GLU A 405 -7.72 -25.55 -17.42
N THR A 406 -6.78 -25.62 -16.49
CA THR A 406 -6.83 -24.87 -15.22
C THR A 406 -6.53 -23.39 -15.43
N LEU A 407 -5.58 -23.06 -16.32
CA LEU A 407 -5.39 -21.69 -16.81
C LEU A 407 -6.67 -21.16 -17.47
N LEU A 408 -7.30 -21.93 -18.36
CA LEU A 408 -8.54 -21.53 -19.04
C LEU A 408 -9.68 -21.25 -18.06
N ILE A 409 -9.82 -22.05 -17.00
CA ILE A 409 -10.78 -21.77 -15.91
C ILE A 409 -10.43 -20.47 -15.18
N ALA A 410 -9.16 -20.25 -14.83
CA ALA A 410 -8.71 -19.02 -14.18
C ALA A 410 -8.98 -17.76 -15.04
N LEU A 411 -8.68 -17.83 -16.35
CA LEU A 411 -8.92 -16.75 -17.30
C LEU A 411 -10.42 -16.49 -17.48
N ASN A 412 -11.25 -17.52 -17.62
CA ASN A 412 -12.70 -17.36 -17.72
C ASN A 412 -13.28 -16.67 -16.47
N ILE A 413 -12.80 -17.02 -15.27
CA ILE A 413 -13.21 -16.35 -14.02
C ILE A 413 -12.78 -14.88 -14.02
N LEU A 414 -11.53 -14.58 -14.38
CA LEU A 414 -10.98 -13.23 -14.34
C LEU A 414 -11.63 -12.30 -15.39
N GLU A 415 -11.87 -12.82 -16.59
CA GLU A 415 -12.51 -12.10 -17.71
C GLU A 415 -14.02 -11.91 -17.51
N ALA A 416 -14.72 -12.81 -16.81
CA ALA A 416 -16.16 -12.70 -16.54
C ALA A 416 -16.55 -11.52 -15.62
N ARG A 417 -15.60 -10.70 -15.17
CA ARG A 417 -15.78 -9.55 -14.27
C ARG A 417 -16.37 -8.29 -14.96
N VAL A 418 -17.28 -8.52 -15.92
CA VAL A 418 -17.76 -7.56 -16.93
C VAL A 418 -18.74 -6.51 -16.38
N PHE A 419 -19.24 -6.61 -15.13
CA PHE A 419 -20.30 -5.74 -14.58
C PHE A 419 -19.99 -4.24 -14.41
N GLY A 420 -18.87 -3.74 -14.96
CA GLY A 420 -18.64 -2.29 -15.14
C GLY A 420 -18.85 -1.82 -16.59
N GLU A 421 -18.87 -2.77 -17.53
CA GLU A 421 -19.10 -2.57 -18.97
C GLU A 421 -20.60 -2.78 -19.31
N ASP A 422 -21.35 -3.48 -18.46
CA ASP A 422 -22.82 -3.52 -18.49
C ASP A 422 -23.40 -2.18 -17.95
N PRO A 423 -24.13 -1.40 -18.78
CA PRO A 423 -24.72 -0.12 -18.35
C PRO A 423 -25.69 -0.24 -17.17
N PHE A 424 -26.36 -1.39 -16.98
CA PHE A 424 -27.26 -1.61 -15.85
C PHE A 424 -26.53 -1.75 -14.51
N LEU A 425 -25.22 -2.02 -14.54
CA LEU A 425 -24.41 -2.36 -13.36
C LEU A 425 -23.29 -1.34 -13.09
N ALA A 426 -23.06 -0.39 -14.01
CA ALA A 426 -22.08 0.68 -13.88
C ALA A 426 -22.19 1.48 -12.56
N GLN A 427 -23.41 1.66 -12.01
CA GLN A 427 -23.64 2.31 -10.71
C GLN A 427 -23.08 1.55 -9.49
N PHE A 428 -22.68 0.29 -9.66
CA PHE A 428 -22.06 -0.57 -8.65
C PHE A 428 -20.55 -0.79 -8.91
N SER A 429 -19.98 -0.15 -9.95
CA SER A 429 -18.59 -0.36 -10.39
C SER A 429 -17.54 -0.06 -9.31
N TRP A 430 -17.77 0.96 -8.49
CA TRP A 430 -16.92 1.32 -7.33
C TRP A 430 -16.67 0.14 -6.39
N ALA A 431 -17.67 -0.73 -6.19
CA ALA A 431 -17.55 -1.88 -5.29
C ALA A 431 -16.58 -2.96 -5.80
N LYS A 432 -16.20 -2.94 -7.09
CA LYS A 432 -15.09 -3.78 -7.60
C LYS A 432 -13.81 -3.58 -6.77
N LYS A 433 -13.51 -2.33 -6.36
CA LYS A 433 -12.32 -1.97 -5.59
C LYS A 433 -12.28 -2.61 -4.18
N ALA A 434 -13.43 -3.00 -3.62
CA ALA A 434 -13.52 -3.74 -2.35
C ALA A 434 -13.35 -5.27 -2.51
N HIS A 435 -13.28 -5.80 -3.74
CA HIS A 435 -13.17 -7.23 -3.99
C HIS A 435 -12.06 -7.52 -5.01
N PRO A 436 -10.78 -7.41 -4.62
CA PRO A 436 -9.64 -7.77 -5.46
C PRO A 436 -9.56 -9.28 -5.69
N GLN A 437 -8.99 -9.67 -6.84
CA GLN A 437 -9.01 -11.08 -7.29
C GLN A 437 -7.69 -11.83 -7.10
N TYR A 438 -6.99 -11.49 -6.02
CA TYR A 438 -5.63 -11.95 -5.71
C TYR A 438 -5.36 -13.42 -6.04
N HIS A 439 -6.16 -14.39 -5.59
CA HIS A 439 -5.89 -15.82 -5.85
C HIS A 439 -5.89 -16.23 -7.33
N VAL A 440 -6.73 -15.59 -8.15
CA VAL A 440 -6.83 -15.89 -9.59
C VAL A 440 -5.69 -15.19 -10.33
N THR A 441 -5.43 -13.92 -10.02
CA THR A 441 -4.29 -13.15 -10.53
C THR A 441 -2.94 -13.82 -10.19
N LEU A 442 -2.78 -14.27 -8.93
CA LEU A 442 -1.60 -14.95 -8.42
C LEU A 442 -1.34 -16.27 -9.17
N TYR A 443 -2.37 -17.10 -9.37
CA TYR A 443 -2.25 -18.34 -10.14
C TYR A 443 -1.84 -18.08 -11.60
N ILE A 444 -2.44 -17.09 -12.26
CA ILE A 444 -2.13 -16.76 -13.66
C ILE A 444 -0.69 -16.23 -13.80
N LEU A 445 -0.22 -15.38 -12.88
CA LEU A 445 1.15 -14.90 -12.89
C LEU A 445 2.16 -16.01 -12.56
N TRP A 446 1.88 -16.85 -11.57
CA TRP A 446 2.69 -18.03 -11.25
C TRP A 446 2.79 -18.99 -12.44
N TYR A 447 1.68 -19.27 -13.12
CA TYR A 447 1.67 -20.08 -14.34
C TYR A 447 2.47 -19.42 -15.47
N LEU A 448 2.38 -18.10 -15.67
CA LEU A 448 3.20 -17.37 -16.65
C LEU A 448 4.70 -17.39 -16.34
N CYS A 449 5.09 -17.46 -15.05
CA CYS A 449 6.48 -17.70 -14.66
C CYS A 449 6.97 -19.12 -14.98
N PHE A 450 6.08 -20.11 -15.10
CA PHE A 450 6.43 -21.51 -15.28
C PHE A 450 6.28 -22.00 -16.74
N GLN A 451 5.22 -21.60 -17.44
CA GLN A 451 4.96 -21.90 -18.86
C GLN A 451 4.81 -20.62 -19.70
N PRO A 452 5.86 -19.79 -19.84
CA PRO A 452 5.80 -18.53 -20.57
C PRO A 452 5.50 -18.68 -22.07
N GLU A 453 5.78 -19.85 -22.67
CA GLU A 453 5.48 -20.19 -24.07
C GLU A 453 4.05 -20.74 -24.30
N SER A 454 3.20 -20.74 -23.27
CA SER A 454 1.83 -21.28 -23.36
C SER A 454 1.02 -20.69 -24.54
N PRO A 455 0.25 -21.49 -25.30
CA PRO A 455 -0.65 -21.02 -26.36
C PRO A 455 -1.69 -19.98 -25.91
N HIS A 456 -1.84 -19.80 -24.60
CA HIS A 456 -2.77 -18.84 -23.99
C HIS A 456 -2.06 -17.71 -23.22
N ALA A 457 -0.72 -17.62 -23.27
CA ALA A 457 0.06 -16.57 -22.62
C ALA A 457 -0.39 -15.16 -23.03
N GLU A 458 -0.62 -14.91 -24.33
CA GLU A 458 -1.12 -13.60 -24.81
C GLU A 458 -2.56 -13.31 -24.40
N ARG A 459 -3.37 -14.31 -24.00
CA ARG A 459 -4.68 -14.08 -23.37
C ARG A 459 -4.49 -13.72 -21.89
N ALA A 460 -3.60 -14.43 -21.20
CA ALA A 460 -3.25 -14.17 -19.82
C ALA A 460 -2.68 -12.76 -19.60
N TRP A 461 -1.71 -12.32 -20.42
CA TRP A 461 -1.18 -10.95 -20.35
C TRP A 461 -2.28 -9.88 -20.49
N ARG A 462 -3.14 -10.00 -21.51
CA ARG A 462 -4.28 -9.08 -21.69
C ARG A 462 -5.26 -9.08 -20.51
N ALA A 463 -5.47 -10.20 -19.82
CA ALA A 463 -6.30 -10.26 -18.62
C ALA A 463 -5.60 -9.62 -17.40
N ILE A 464 -4.30 -9.87 -17.22
CA ILE A 464 -3.46 -9.29 -16.17
C ILE A 464 -3.38 -7.76 -16.30
N ASP A 465 -3.04 -7.23 -17.47
CA ASP A 465 -2.84 -5.78 -17.66
C ASP A 465 -4.14 -4.98 -17.46
N ARG A 466 -5.28 -5.54 -17.87
CA ARG A 466 -6.62 -4.99 -17.58
C ARG A 466 -6.90 -4.91 -16.07
N ILE A 467 -6.55 -5.96 -15.32
CA ILE A 467 -6.75 -6.02 -13.87
C ILE A 467 -5.80 -5.06 -13.16
N TYR A 468 -4.54 -4.94 -13.58
CA TYR A 468 -3.59 -3.98 -13.02
C TYR A 468 -4.08 -2.53 -13.17
N ALA A 469 -4.52 -2.14 -14.37
CA ALA A 469 -5.07 -0.81 -14.63
C ALA A 469 -6.31 -0.48 -13.77
N GLN A 470 -7.13 -1.50 -13.44
CA GLN A 470 -8.36 -1.34 -12.64
C GLN A 470 -8.17 -1.47 -11.12
N GLU A 471 -7.16 -2.21 -10.64
CA GLU A 471 -7.05 -2.59 -9.21
C GLU A 471 -5.83 -2.06 -8.46
N MET A 472 -4.72 -1.81 -9.19
CA MET A 472 -3.41 -1.46 -8.62
C MET A 472 -3.02 0.01 -8.85
N SER A 473 -3.78 0.73 -9.68
CA SER A 473 -3.72 2.19 -9.84
C SER A 473 -4.21 2.96 -8.60
N ALA A 474 -4.87 2.29 -7.67
CA ALA A 474 -5.17 2.80 -6.33
C ALA A 474 -4.24 2.11 -5.31
N GLY A 475 -3.34 2.88 -4.70
CA GLY A 475 -2.26 2.41 -3.80
C GLY A 475 -2.75 1.76 -2.51
N GLY A 476 -3.24 0.52 -2.60
CA GLY A 476 -3.71 -0.25 -1.45
C GLY A 476 -2.57 -0.93 -0.71
N GLY A 477 -2.11 -0.33 0.40
CA GLY A 477 -1.07 -0.90 1.26
C GLY A 477 -1.41 -2.32 1.77
N GLY A 478 -0.49 -3.26 1.56
CA GLY A 478 -0.60 -4.67 1.94
C GLY A 478 0.35 -5.55 1.14
N VAL A 479 0.62 -6.77 1.61
CA VAL A 479 1.64 -7.65 1.00
C VAL A 479 1.17 -8.33 -0.30
N LYS A 480 -0.12 -8.68 -0.45
CA LYS A 480 -0.59 -9.36 -1.68
C LYS A 480 -0.33 -8.55 -2.97
N PRO A 481 -0.51 -7.22 -3.01
CA PRO A 481 -0.05 -6.37 -4.12
C PRO A 481 1.46 -6.43 -4.41
N ILE A 482 2.32 -6.54 -3.40
CA ILE A 482 3.79 -6.64 -3.57
C ILE A 482 4.13 -7.98 -4.24
N VAL A 483 3.66 -9.11 -3.68
CA VAL A 483 3.88 -10.46 -4.23
C VAL A 483 3.40 -10.57 -5.69
N ILE A 484 2.25 -9.98 -6.00
CA ILE A 484 1.68 -9.96 -7.35
C ILE A 484 2.55 -9.10 -8.29
N THR A 485 3.10 -7.98 -7.83
CA THR A 485 4.01 -7.11 -8.61
C THR A 485 5.36 -7.77 -8.85
N ALA A 486 5.95 -8.41 -7.85
CA ALA A 486 7.18 -9.20 -7.97
C ALA A 486 7.05 -10.31 -9.03
N LEU A 487 5.96 -11.09 -8.95
CA LEU A 487 5.66 -12.12 -9.95
C LEU A 487 5.43 -11.55 -11.35
N LYS A 488 4.78 -10.38 -11.50
CA LYS A 488 4.63 -9.74 -12.82
C LYS A 488 5.99 -9.34 -13.39
N ALA A 489 6.86 -8.73 -12.59
CA ALA A 489 8.21 -8.36 -13.01
C ALA A 489 9.03 -9.58 -13.46
N LYS A 490 8.96 -10.70 -12.72
CA LYS A 490 9.59 -11.97 -13.08
C LYS A 490 9.05 -12.53 -14.40
N ALA A 491 7.73 -12.60 -14.56
CA ALA A 491 7.08 -13.08 -15.79
C ALA A 491 7.40 -12.18 -17.00
N GLU A 492 7.50 -10.86 -16.83
CA GLU A 492 7.91 -9.92 -17.88
C GLU A 492 9.38 -10.11 -18.28
N GLY A 493 10.27 -10.40 -17.34
CA GLY A 493 11.67 -10.73 -17.62
C GLY A 493 11.80 -12.01 -18.45
N LEU A 494 11.09 -13.07 -18.06
CA LEU A 494 11.06 -14.33 -18.81
C LEU A 494 10.50 -14.15 -20.23
N ARG A 495 9.41 -13.39 -20.39
CA ARG A 495 8.83 -13.04 -21.70
C ARG A 495 9.82 -12.30 -22.61
N LYS A 496 10.61 -11.37 -22.06
CA LYS A 496 11.62 -10.61 -22.82
C LYS A 496 12.75 -11.52 -23.33
N ASN A 497 13.22 -12.46 -22.51
CA ASN A 497 14.29 -13.39 -22.88
C ASN A 497 13.90 -14.31 -24.06
N LEU A 498 12.64 -14.75 -24.12
CA LEU A 498 12.10 -15.52 -25.24
C LEU A 498 11.98 -14.72 -26.54
N GLY A 499 11.86 -13.39 -26.45
CA GLY A 499 11.91 -12.51 -27.63
C GLY A 499 13.28 -12.49 -28.32
N PHE A 500 14.36 -12.77 -27.58
CA PHE A 500 15.73 -12.78 -28.11
C PHE A 500 16.17 -14.13 -28.69
N SER A 501 15.56 -15.25 -28.29
CA SER A 501 15.88 -16.58 -28.85
C SER A 501 15.26 -16.83 -30.24
N GLY A 502 14.25 -16.06 -30.64
CA GLY A 502 13.46 -16.29 -31.85
C GLY A 502 14.08 -15.86 -33.19
N GLN A 503 15.30 -15.30 -33.21
CA GLN A 503 15.95 -14.83 -34.45
C GLN A 503 17.41 -15.28 -34.57
N SER A 504 17.62 -16.44 -35.20
CA SER A 504 18.93 -16.82 -35.75
C SER A 504 18.77 -17.66 -37.03
N GLY A 505 19.52 -17.30 -38.08
CA GLY A 505 19.66 -18.09 -39.31
C GLY A 505 19.06 -17.50 -40.58
N MET A 506 19.78 -16.60 -41.26
CA MET A 506 20.52 -16.90 -42.52
C MET A 506 21.15 -15.63 -43.12
N GLU A 507 22.13 -15.83 -44.00
CA GLU A 507 23.17 -14.84 -44.33
C GLU A 507 22.98 -14.08 -45.65
N GLU A 508 23.68 -12.95 -45.70
CA GLU A 508 24.25 -12.19 -46.83
C GLU A 508 23.95 -12.62 -48.28
N THR A 509 23.75 -11.60 -49.13
CA THR A 509 24.75 -11.34 -50.19
C THR A 509 24.79 -9.85 -50.54
N ASP A 510 25.97 -9.24 -50.46
CA ASP A 510 26.20 -7.81 -50.64
C ASP A 510 26.87 -7.52 -52.00
N VAL A 511 26.50 -6.39 -52.64
CA VAL A 511 27.20 -5.84 -53.82
C VAL A 511 27.23 -4.32 -53.70
N GLN A 512 28.40 -3.82 -53.35
CA GLN A 512 28.62 -2.44 -52.90
C GLN A 512 28.95 -1.46 -54.04
N ALA A 513 28.57 -0.21 -53.82
CA ALA A 513 29.40 0.96 -54.12
C ALA A 513 29.12 1.98 -53.00
N LEU A 514 29.91 2.00 -51.92
CA LEU A 514 31.21 2.71 -51.80
C LEU A 514 31.04 4.24 -51.88
N ASP A 515 31.57 5.05 -50.97
CA ASP A 515 32.76 4.82 -50.13
C ASP A 515 32.61 5.05 -48.61
N HIS A 516 33.64 4.64 -47.87
CA HIS A 516 33.77 4.70 -46.40
C HIS A 516 34.84 5.78 -46.02
N PRO A 517 35.61 5.67 -44.92
CA PRO A 517 35.31 5.97 -43.51
C PRO A 517 35.92 7.29 -42.95
N LEU A 518 35.55 7.65 -41.71
CA LEU A 518 36.32 8.48 -40.74
C LEU A 518 36.70 9.95 -41.08
N ARG A 519 35.96 10.94 -40.52
CA ARG A 519 36.42 11.94 -39.50
C ARG A 519 35.61 13.27 -39.42
N PHE A 520 35.34 13.70 -38.19
CA PHE A 520 35.30 15.08 -37.63
C PHE A 520 34.56 16.23 -38.39
N PHE A 521 33.49 16.75 -37.78
CA PHE A 521 33.57 17.75 -36.70
C PHE A 521 32.77 17.20 -35.49
N GLU A 522 33.27 17.15 -34.25
CA GLU A 522 33.62 18.21 -33.27
C GLU A 522 32.41 18.93 -32.62
N GLY A 523 32.30 18.80 -31.28
CA GLY A 523 31.73 19.85 -30.43
C GLY A 523 30.25 19.77 -30.01
N LEU A 524 29.82 18.73 -29.29
CA LEU A 524 28.64 18.81 -28.39
C LEU A 524 28.92 18.12 -27.04
N ASN A 525 29.53 18.86 -26.11
CA ASN A 525 29.51 18.51 -24.70
C ASN A 525 28.15 18.88 -24.11
N PHE A 526 27.52 17.95 -23.37
CA PHE A 526 26.41 18.27 -22.48
C PHE A 526 26.93 18.55 -21.07
N ASP A 527 27.62 19.69 -20.91
CA ASP A 527 28.07 20.23 -19.61
C ASP A 527 26.96 21.07 -18.96
N GLU A 528 25.81 20.43 -18.71
CA GLU A 528 24.63 21.02 -18.08
C GLU A 528 24.66 20.82 -16.56
N GLN A 529 24.41 21.87 -15.79
CA GLN A 529 24.61 21.86 -14.33
C GLN A 529 23.43 22.50 -13.59
N VAL A 530 22.81 21.73 -12.69
CA VAL A 530 21.64 22.14 -11.88
C VAL A 530 22.10 22.39 -10.45
N PHE A 531 21.72 23.54 -9.87
CA PHE A 531 22.09 23.90 -8.49
C PHE A 531 20.87 24.19 -7.63
N ASP A 532 20.77 23.46 -6.52
CA ASP A 532 19.75 23.66 -5.49
C ASP A 532 19.99 24.96 -4.70
N GLY A 533 18.92 25.61 -4.23
CA GLY A 533 18.99 26.86 -3.47
C GLY A 533 19.71 28.04 -4.18
N ALA A 534 19.67 28.10 -5.51
CA ALA A 534 20.52 28.98 -6.32
C ALA A 534 20.19 30.49 -6.26
N ASN A 535 19.05 30.91 -5.69
CA ASN A 535 18.69 32.33 -5.63
C ASN A 535 19.59 33.16 -4.69
N ARG A 536 20.21 32.56 -3.67
CA ARG A 536 20.90 33.28 -2.58
C ARG A 536 22.10 32.50 -2.04
N GLY A 537 23.01 33.19 -1.34
CA GLY A 537 24.10 32.57 -0.60
C GLY A 537 25.10 31.81 -1.47
N ILE A 538 25.49 30.59 -1.04
CA ILE A 538 26.48 29.76 -1.73
C ILE A 538 25.98 29.29 -3.11
N GLY A 539 24.70 28.94 -3.28
CA GLY A 539 24.13 28.52 -4.56
C GLY A 539 24.30 29.59 -5.64
N TYR A 540 23.92 30.83 -5.32
CA TYR A 540 24.12 31.99 -6.19
C TYR A 540 25.62 32.20 -6.55
N ALA A 541 26.52 32.06 -5.57
CA ALA A 541 27.95 32.24 -5.79
C ALA A 541 28.58 31.12 -6.64
N ILE A 542 28.08 29.88 -6.54
CA ILE A 542 28.46 28.77 -7.43
C ILE A 542 28.06 29.08 -8.87
N VAL A 543 26.79 29.48 -9.09
CA VAL A 543 26.30 29.89 -10.41
C VAL A 543 27.11 31.07 -10.98
N GLN A 544 27.46 32.06 -10.15
CA GLN A 544 28.31 33.17 -10.55
C GLN A 544 29.73 32.73 -10.92
N ALA A 545 30.35 31.82 -10.15
CA ALA A 545 31.69 31.31 -10.43
C ALA A 545 31.73 30.49 -11.74
N ILE A 546 30.75 29.61 -11.93
CA ILE A 546 30.61 28.79 -13.15
C ILE A 546 30.33 29.67 -14.35
N GLY A 547 29.34 30.57 -14.28
CA GLY A 547 29.01 31.49 -15.38
C GLY A 547 30.11 32.49 -15.74
N THR A 548 31.14 32.63 -14.89
CA THR A 548 32.36 33.42 -15.15
C THR A 548 33.46 32.58 -15.78
N ARG A 549 33.66 31.32 -15.34
CA ARG A 549 34.77 30.44 -15.76
C ARG A 549 34.44 29.48 -16.90
N LEU A 550 33.17 29.08 -17.00
CA LEU A 550 32.60 28.15 -17.97
C LEU A 550 31.45 28.84 -18.72
N PRO A 551 31.71 29.90 -19.52
CA PRO A 551 30.67 30.67 -20.21
C PRO A 551 29.91 29.90 -21.30
N SER A 552 30.30 28.64 -21.57
CA SER A 552 29.64 27.72 -22.50
C SER A 552 28.74 26.67 -21.83
N SER A 553 28.58 26.70 -20.50
CA SER A 553 27.69 25.78 -19.78
C SER A 553 26.25 26.31 -19.70
N ASN A 554 25.29 25.38 -19.78
CA ASN A 554 23.89 25.65 -19.42
C ASN A 554 23.75 25.50 -17.90
N ILE A 555 23.31 26.56 -17.22
CA ILE A 555 23.19 26.58 -15.75
C ILE A 555 21.72 26.79 -15.36
N ILE A 556 21.20 25.86 -14.55
CA ILE A 556 19.77 25.84 -14.20
C ILE A 556 19.60 26.15 -12.71
N LEU A 557 18.98 27.30 -12.42
CA LEU A 557 18.76 27.80 -11.07
C LEU A 557 17.49 27.21 -10.47
N ALA A 558 17.63 26.49 -9.35
CA ALA A 558 16.51 26.16 -8.49
C ALA A 558 16.13 27.38 -7.62
N CYS A 559 14.90 27.91 -7.72
CA CYS A 559 14.41 28.97 -6.82
C CYS A 559 12.96 28.75 -6.31
N ARG A 560 12.73 28.69 -4.97
CA ARG A 560 11.42 28.44 -4.29
C ARG A 560 10.17 29.12 -4.87
N THR A 561 10.35 30.22 -5.59
CA THR A 561 9.33 30.96 -6.33
C THR A 561 9.95 31.52 -7.60
N LYS A 562 9.18 31.60 -8.69
CA LYS A 562 9.57 32.27 -9.93
C LYS A 562 10.17 33.66 -9.74
N ASP A 563 9.56 34.49 -8.90
CA ASP A 563 9.98 35.90 -8.72
C ASP A 563 11.42 36.00 -8.19
N ALA A 564 11.80 35.15 -7.23
CA ALA A 564 13.16 35.09 -6.69
C ALA A 564 14.18 34.57 -7.71
N ALA A 565 13.73 33.77 -8.68
CA ALA A 565 14.56 33.25 -9.77
C ALA A 565 14.85 34.32 -10.83
N GLU A 566 13.80 35.03 -11.26
CA GLU A 566 13.93 36.14 -12.19
C GLU A 566 14.81 37.27 -11.62
N GLU A 567 14.70 37.56 -10.31
CA GLU A 567 15.59 38.52 -9.62
C GLU A 567 17.05 38.08 -9.66
N ALA A 568 17.33 36.80 -9.34
CA ALA A 568 18.69 36.24 -9.36
C ALA A 568 19.32 36.27 -10.77
N ILE A 569 18.59 35.86 -11.81
CA ILE A 569 19.10 35.88 -13.19
C ILE A 569 19.37 37.31 -13.67
N LYS A 570 18.47 38.26 -13.38
CA LYS A 570 18.67 39.69 -13.71
C LYS A 570 19.92 40.24 -13.02
N SER A 571 20.17 39.85 -11.77
CA SER A 571 21.36 40.22 -11.00
C SER A 571 22.64 39.60 -11.57
N LEU A 572 22.63 38.33 -11.98
CA LEU A 572 23.78 37.63 -12.56
C LEU A 572 24.19 38.21 -13.92
N HIS A 573 23.23 38.45 -14.82
CA HIS A 573 23.50 39.13 -16.10
C HIS A 573 24.00 40.56 -15.90
N ALA A 574 23.46 41.32 -14.93
CA ALA A 574 23.98 42.63 -14.56
C ALA A 574 25.41 42.57 -13.98
N GLY A 575 25.78 41.44 -13.37
CA GLY A 575 27.13 41.12 -12.91
C GLY A 575 28.11 40.70 -14.01
N GLY A 576 27.68 40.62 -15.28
CA GLY A 576 28.53 40.29 -16.43
C GLY A 576 28.62 38.80 -16.78
N ILE A 577 27.76 37.95 -16.21
CA ILE A 577 27.65 36.53 -16.59
C ILE A 577 27.11 36.42 -18.03
N THR A 578 27.72 35.53 -18.82
CA THR A 578 27.39 35.31 -20.25
C THR A 578 26.98 33.87 -20.59
N ALA A 579 27.08 32.95 -19.62
CA ALA A 579 26.51 31.59 -19.72
C ALA A 579 24.98 31.63 -19.86
N GLN A 580 24.38 30.58 -20.44
CA GLN A 580 22.93 30.45 -20.48
C GLN A 580 22.39 30.15 -19.08
N LEU A 581 21.60 31.08 -18.54
CA LEU A 581 20.93 30.95 -17.25
C LEU A 581 19.43 30.71 -17.46
N ASP A 582 18.99 29.50 -17.13
CA ASP A 582 17.57 29.15 -17.03
C ASP A 582 17.18 28.95 -15.56
N TYR A 583 15.87 29.01 -15.26
CA TYR A 583 15.36 28.84 -13.91
C TYR A 583 14.18 27.87 -13.87
N VAL A 584 13.83 27.46 -12.65
CA VAL A 584 12.62 26.67 -12.42
C VAL A 584 12.10 26.77 -10.97
N GLU A 585 10.84 26.40 -10.74
CA GLU A 585 10.06 26.52 -9.48
C GLU A 585 9.63 25.15 -8.87
N LEU A 586 9.35 25.10 -7.56
CA LEU A 586 10.04 24.24 -6.60
C LEU A 586 9.23 23.81 -5.35
N ASP A 587 9.65 22.69 -4.73
CA ASP A 587 9.65 22.36 -3.28
C ASP A 587 10.29 20.94 -3.06
N ILE A 588 11.07 20.70 -1.98
CA ILE A 588 11.54 19.36 -1.53
C ILE A 588 10.90 18.93 -0.22
N GLU A 589 10.30 19.86 0.53
CA GLU A 589 9.44 19.52 1.67
C GLU A 589 8.10 18.92 1.15
N SER A 590 7.92 18.80 -0.17
CA SER A 590 6.73 18.30 -0.87
C SER A 590 7.06 17.34 -2.01
N ASP A 591 6.83 16.03 -1.81
CA ASP A 591 6.97 14.98 -2.85
C ASP A 591 6.18 15.31 -4.13
N ALA A 592 4.99 15.92 -3.98
CA ALA A 592 4.17 16.35 -5.11
C ALA A 592 4.89 17.38 -5.99
N SER A 593 5.79 18.18 -5.39
CA SER A 593 6.67 19.12 -6.07
C SER A 593 8.02 18.50 -6.48
N ILE A 594 8.38 17.31 -6.01
CA ILE A 594 9.49 16.48 -6.54
C ILE A 594 9.03 15.71 -7.80
N GLU A 595 7.82 15.17 -7.83
CA GLU A 595 7.23 14.57 -9.03
C GLU A 595 6.86 15.65 -10.05
N ALA A 596 6.17 16.70 -9.57
CA ALA A 596 6.19 17.99 -10.20
C ALA A 596 7.54 18.73 -9.99
N ALA A 597 8.65 17.98 -9.97
CA ALA A 597 9.96 18.42 -10.42
C ALA A 597 10.32 17.71 -11.71
N VAL A 598 10.62 16.42 -11.55
CA VAL A 598 11.18 15.51 -12.55
C VAL A 598 10.41 15.57 -13.86
N ALA A 599 9.07 15.60 -13.83
CA ALA A 599 8.21 15.72 -15.02
C ALA A 599 8.27 17.08 -15.77
N SER A 600 9.18 17.99 -15.39
CA SER A 600 9.58 19.15 -16.18
C SER A 600 11.09 19.29 -16.33
N LEU A 601 11.91 18.47 -15.67
CA LEU A 601 13.26 18.14 -16.18
C LEU A 601 13.15 17.22 -17.40
N GLU A 602 12.16 16.32 -17.40
CA GLU A 602 11.79 15.45 -18.52
C GLU A 602 10.97 16.12 -19.63
N ARG A 603 10.42 17.33 -19.38
CA ARG A 603 9.67 18.11 -20.38
C ARG A 603 10.46 19.34 -20.89
N ASP A 604 10.99 20.15 -19.97
CA ASP A 604 11.61 21.46 -20.24
C ASP A 604 12.81 21.79 -19.30
N TYR A 605 13.58 20.79 -18.82
CA TYR A 605 14.83 20.93 -18.04
C TYR A 605 14.87 21.44 -16.53
N GLY A 606 13.87 21.35 -15.61
CA GLY A 606 14.11 21.76 -14.16
C GLY A 606 13.62 20.98 -12.88
N ARG A 607 13.83 21.62 -11.68
CA ARG A 607 13.22 21.68 -10.27
C ARG A 607 13.98 21.18 -8.97
N LEU A 608 13.85 21.82 -7.74
CA LEU A 608 14.52 21.71 -6.35
C LEU A 608 13.92 22.54 -5.10
N ASP A 609 14.63 23.11 -4.04
CA ASP A 609 14.02 23.92 -2.86
C ASP A 609 14.71 25.18 -2.16
N GLU A 610 14.68 25.67 -0.84
CA GLU A 610 14.38 25.37 0.64
C GLU A 610 14.02 26.71 1.48
N GLN A 611 13.67 26.96 2.80
CA GLN A 611 13.17 26.35 4.13
C GLN A 611 12.85 27.44 5.26
N GLN A 612 12.15 27.19 6.43
CA GLN A 612 12.41 27.73 7.85
C GLN A 612 11.40 27.36 9.05
N ALA A 613 11.75 27.60 10.36
CA ALA A 613 11.20 26.91 11.59
C ALA A 613 10.85 27.71 12.92
N SER A 614 10.46 27.04 14.04
CA SER A 614 9.88 27.56 15.33
C SER A 614 10.23 26.75 16.64
N ASP A 615 9.70 27.13 17.84
CA ASP A 615 10.20 26.82 19.22
C ASP A 615 9.40 25.81 20.12
N ASN A 616 8.19 25.36 19.77
CA ASN A 616 7.42 24.35 20.58
C ASN A 616 8.13 22.97 20.61
N LEU A 617 7.82 22.05 21.52
CA LEU A 617 8.27 20.63 21.38
C LEU A 617 7.76 19.98 20.09
N SER A 618 6.59 20.40 19.60
CA SER A 618 6.10 20.03 18.27
C SER A 618 6.96 20.63 17.16
N ASP A 619 7.36 21.89 17.31
CA ASP A 619 8.09 22.64 16.28
C ASP A 619 9.56 22.22 16.25
N ILE A 620 10.18 21.92 17.40
CA ILE A 620 11.50 21.30 17.52
C ILE A 620 11.50 19.96 16.80
N ARG A 621 10.51 19.09 17.06
CA ARG A 621 10.36 17.84 16.31
C ARG A 621 10.16 18.09 14.82
N SER A 622 9.37 19.10 14.45
CA SER A 622 9.16 19.48 13.05
C SER A 622 10.44 20.00 12.39
N ALA A 623 11.27 20.75 13.12
CA ALA A 623 12.53 21.32 12.67
C ALA A 623 13.62 20.25 12.56
N SER A 624 13.71 19.29 13.49
CA SER A 624 14.55 18.10 13.36
C SER A 624 14.11 17.26 12.16
N ASN A 625 12.81 16.99 12.03
CA ASN A 625 12.26 16.22 10.90
C ASN A 625 12.52 16.90 9.55
N SER A 626 12.27 18.22 9.42
CA SER A 626 12.60 19.02 8.23
C SER A 626 14.11 19.00 7.96
N CYS A 627 14.95 19.26 8.97
CA CYS A 627 16.41 19.20 8.83
C CYS A 627 16.92 17.84 8.29
N PHE A 628 16.35 16.71 8.74
CA PHE A 628 16.70 15.39 8.22
C PHE A 628 16.07 15.10 6.85
N ASN A 629 14.80 15.48 6.64
CA ASN A 629 14.12 15.35 5.35
C ASN A 629 14.89 16.07 4.26
N ASN A 630 15.38 17.27 4.54
CA ASN A 630 15.90 18.16 3.53
C ASN A 630 17.35 17.83 3.21
N LEU A 631 18.16 17.62 4.26
CA LEU A 631 19.60 17.39 4.13
C LEU A 631 19.97 15.91 3.94
N ILE A 632 19.05 14.96 4.10
CA ILE A 632 19.26 13.53 3.78
C ILE A 632 18.20 13.03 2.79
N THR A 633 16.92 12.96 3.18
CA THR A 633 15.88 12.24 2.42
C THR A 633 15.72 12.80 1.01
N SER A 634 15.63 14.11 0.87
CA SER A 634 15.46 14.81 -0.39
C SER A 634 16.69 14.69 -1.29
N ASN A 635 17.89 14.67 -0.71
CA ASN A 635 19.13 14.43 -1.45
C ASN A 635 19.19 12.98 -1.98
N ALA A 636 18.66 12.01 -1.23
CA ALA A 636 18.51 10.62 -1.70
C ALA A 636 17.43 10.48 -2.79
N ILE A 637 16.25 11.08 -2.60
CA ILE A 637 15.14 11.03 -3.56
C ILE A 637 15.52 11.73 -4.87
N MET A 638 16.11 12.94 -4.82
CA MET A 638 16.62 13.64 -6.01
C MET A 638 17.65 12.78 -6.75
N THR A 639 18.62 12.19 -6.04
CA THR A 639 19.62 11.30 -6.67
C THR A 639 18.96 10.11 -7.36
N HIS A 640 17.98 9.48 -6.70
CA HIS A 640 17.25 8.35 -7.26
C HIS A 640 16.46 8.76 -8.51
N ALA A 641 15.73 9.87 -8.45
CA ALA A 641 14.91 10.36 -9.56
C ALA A 641 15.76 10.80 -10.77
N PHE A 642 16.84 11.55 -10.53
CA PHE A 642 17.73 12.01 -11.60
C PHE A 642 18.69 10.94 -12.14
N SER A 643 18.79 9.76 -11.52
CA SER A 643 19.63 8.64 -11.98
C SER A 643 19.48 8.33 -13.48
N LYS A 644 18.26 8.34 -14.02
CA LYS A 644 17.95 8.10 -15.44
C LYS A 644 18.37 9.23 -16.39
N LEU A 645 18.53 10.45 -15.88
CA LEU A 645 19.02 11.60 -16.66
C LEU A 645 20.54 11.70 -16.54
N LEU A 646 21.09 11.52 -15.34
CA LEU A 646 22.53 11.42 -15.08
C LEU A 646 23.18 10.39 -16.02
N LYS A 647 22.65 9.17 -16.10
CA LYS A 647 23.20 8.10 -16.97
C LYS A 647 23.07 8.34 -18.49
N LYS A 648 22.58 9.51 -18.93
CA LYS A 648 22.69 9.99 -20.33
C LYS A 648 23.93 10.85 -20.56
N SER A 649 24.54 11.41 -19.51
CA SER A 649 25.79 12.17 -19.62
C SER A 649 26.98 11.26 -19.91
N SER A 650 27.95 11.76 -20.67
CA SER A 650 29.25 11.09 -20.88
C SER A 650 30.14 11.08 -19.63
N TRP A 651 29.86 11.95 -18.64
CA TRP A 651 30.54 11.98 -17.35
C TRP A 651 29.56 12.40 -16.23
N PRO A 652 28.72 11.48 -15.73
CA PRO A 652 27.74 11.77 -14.70
C PRO A 652 28.39 11.99 -13.33
N ARG A 653 28.13 13.17 -12.75
CA ARG A 653 28.69 13.62 -11.47
C ARG A 653 27.59 14.11 -10.54
N VAL A 654 27.74 13.87 -9.24
CA VAL A 654 26.89 14.47 -8.19
C VAL A 654 27.80 14.95 -7.06
N ILE A 655 27.64 16.21 -6.64
CA ILE A 655 28.47 16.85 -5.61
C ILE A 655 27.57 17.30 -4.45
N MET A 656 27.61 16.56 -3.35
CA MET A 656 26.80 16.81 -2.16
C MET A 656 27.41 17.90 -1.27
N ILE A 657 26.67 19.00 -1.06
CA ILE A 657 27.12 20.10 -0.19
C ILE A 657 26.90 19.73 1.27
N SER A 658 27.98 19.35 1.96
CA SER A 658 28.01 19.00 3.38
C SER A 658 28.80 20.05 4.18
N SER A 659 29.32 19.67 5.34
CA SER A 659 30.11 20.53 6.21
C SER A 659 31.10 19.72 7.04
N THR A 660 32.24 20.28 7.42
CA THR A 660 33.19 19.63 8.36
C THR A 660 32.53 19.20 9.68
N ARG A 661 31.34 19.76 10.01
CA ARG A 661 30.46 19.32 11.09
C ARG A 661 29.97 17.87 10.99
N GLY A 662 29.94 17.29 9.79
CA GLY A 662 29.62 15.88 9.55
C GLY A 662 30.83 14.94 9.65
N SER A 663 32.05 15.44 9.93
CA SER A 663 33.24 14.59 10.12
C SER A 663 33.23 13.97 11.52
N MET A 664 33.07 12.65 11.57
CA MET A 664 33.16 11.84 12.78
C MET A 664 34.58 11.88 13.34
N SER A 665 35.61 11.76 12.49
CA SER A 665 37.02 11.79 12.89
C SER A 665 37.38 13.11 13.59
N LYS A 666 37.04 14.25 12.97
CA LYS A 666 37.32 15.58 13.57
C LYS A 666 36.48 15.86 14.81
N THR A 667 35.29 15.25 14.92
CA THR A 667 34.46 15.30 16.13
C THR A 667 35.10 14.50 17.28
N VAL A 668 35.54 13.27 17.04
CA VAL A 668 36.22 12.41 18.03
C VAL A 668 37.54 13.04 18.49
N ASN A 669 38.33 13.58 17.56
CA ASN A 669 39.59 14.27 17.85
C ASN A 669 39.41 15.64 18.54
N LYS A 670 38.17 16.16 18.63
CA LYS A 670 37.83 17.49 19.18
C LYS A 670 38.49 18.65 18.43
N GLU A 671 38.70 18.48 17.12
CA GLU A 671 39.25 19.50 16.21
C GLU A 671 38.22 20.58 15.84
N LEU A 672 36.94 20.37 16.15
CA LEU A 672 35.83 21.26 15.80
C LEU A 672 35.49 22.24 16.94
N PRO A 673 35.11 23.50 16.63
CA PRO A 673 34.59 24.44 17.63
C PRO A 673 33.26 23.93 18.24
N PRO A 674 32.78 24.52 19.36
CA PRO A 674 31.54 24.09 20.03
C PRO A 674 30.35 23.91 19.08
N VAL A 675 29.52 22.89 19.34
CA VAL A 675 28.34 22.56 18.52
C VAL A 675 27.24 23.60 18.73
N ALA A 676 26.66 24.11 17.65
CA ALA A 676 25.59 25.11 17.67
C ALA A 676 24.19 24.53 17.40
N ASN A 677 24.11 23.44 16.64
CA ASN A 677 22.90 22.68 16.35
C ASN A 677 23.33 21.21 16.16
N ILE A 678 22.67 20.26 16.84
CA ILE A 678 23.03 18.84 16.81
C ILE A 678 22.48 18.19 15.54
N ASP A 679 21.22 18.45 15.19
CA ASP A 679 20.55 17.87 14.02
C ASP A 679 21.25 18.29 12.71
N TYR A 680 21.81 19.49 12.64
CA TYR A 680 22.67 19.92 11.52
C TYR A 680 23.98 19.11 11.42
N CYS A 681 24.60 18.74 12.54
CA CYS A 681 25.79 17.88 12.52
C CYS A 681 25.44 16.43 12.13
N VAL A 682 24.35 15.89 12.69
CA VAL A 682 23.85 14.54 12.41
C VAL A 682 23.39 14.41 10.96
N SER A 683 22.65 15.39 10.44
CA SER A 683 22.19 15.38 9.04
C SER A 683 23.35 15.45 8.04
N LYS A 684 24.38 16.27 8.30
CA LYS A 684 25.58 16.30 7.45
C LYS A 684 26.44 15.04 7.58
N ALA A 685 26.47 14.37 8.74
CA ALA A 685 27.05 13.03 8.85
C ALA A 685 26.22 11.95 8.11
N GLY A 686 24.89 12.07 8.10
CA GLY A 686 24.00 11.22 7.32
C GLY A 686 24.18 11.40 5.80
N LEU A 687 24.31 12.65 5.33
CA LEU A 687 24.61 12.97 3.94
C LEU A 687 25.99 12.42 3.51
N ASN A 688 26.99 12.51 4.38
CA ASN A 688 28.30 11.88 4.17
C ASN A 688 28.19 10.36 3.96
N MET A 689 27.43 9.68 4.83
CA MET A 689 27.19 8.23 4.75
C MET A 689 26.37 7.84 3.51
N LEU A 690 25.37 8.64 3.14
CA LEU A 690 24.58 8.48 1.92
C LEU A 690 25.47 8.53 0.67
N THR A 691 26.38 9.51 0.55
CA THR A 691 27.34 9.60 -0.56
C THR A 691 28.18 8.32 -0.69
N LEU A 692 28.66 7.76 0.43
CA LEU A 692 29.44 6.52 0.46
C LEU A 692 28.64 5.31 -0.04
N HIS A 693 27.40 5.13 0.42
CA HIS A 693 26.56 4.02 -0.03
C HIS A 693 26.12 4.15 -1.50
N LEU A 694 25.85 5.36 -1.97
CA LEU A 694 25.59 5.65 -3.38
C LEU A 694 26.79 5.28 -4.27
N GLN A 695 28.00 5.68 -3.88
CA GLN A 695 29.22 5.31 -4.61
C GLN A 695 29.49 3.81 -4.56
N ALA A 696 29.30 3.15 -3.42
CA ALA A 696 29.44 1.71 -3.30
C ALA A 696 28.45 0.95 -4.21
N THR A 697 27.24 1.47 -4.37
CA THR A 697 26.21 0.90 -5.26
C THR A 697 26.62 1.01 -6.74
N GLU A 698 27.08 2.18 -7.20
CA GLU A 698 27.56 2.33 -8.59
C GLU A 698 28.87 1.57 -8.84
N ASN A 699 29.77 1.49 -7.87
CA ASN A 699 30.99 0.69 -7.95
C ASN A 699 30.67 -0.79 -8.21
N ASN A 700 29.70 -1.33 -7.48
CA ASN A 700 29.22 -2.72 -7.58
C ASN A 700 28.23 -2.97 -8.73
N SER A 701 27.86 -1.96 -9.52
CA SER A 701 26.91 -2.11 -10.63
C SER A 701 27.60 -2.44 -11.95
N ASP A 702 27.01 -3.32 -12.77
CA ASP A 702 27.47 -3.56 -14.15
C ASP A 702 26.99 -2.48 -15.16
N SER A 703 26.22 -1.47 -14.71
CA SER A 703 25.72 -0.42 -15.60
C SER A 703 26.76 0.67 -15.87
N GLU A 704 26.97 1.00 -17.14
CA GLU A 704 27.73 2.19 -17.57
C GLU A 704 26.80 3.19 -18.29
N PRO A 705 27.05 4.51 -18.20
CA PRO A 705 28.13 5.16 -17.46
C PRO A 705 27.86 5.18 -15.94
N LYS A 706 28.84 4.75 -15.12
CA LYS A 706 28.78 4.83 -13.65
C LYS A 706 28.74 6.28 -13.17
N VAL A 707 27.83 6.60 -12.24
CA VAL A 707 27.75 7.92 -11.59
C VAL A 707 28.84 8.06 -10.52
N THR A 708 29.58 9.17 -10.55
CA THR A 708 30.58 9.49 -9.52
C THR A 708 30.05 10.53 -8.52
N PHE A 709 30.12 10.18 -7.24
CA PHE A 709 29.64 10.97 -6.11
C PHE A 709 30.79 11.57 -5.31
N TRP A 710 30.69 12.83 -4.94
CA TRP A 710 31.59 13.48 -3.98
C TRP A 710 30.82 14.25 -2.93
N THR A 711 31.48 14.51 -1.81
CA THR A 711 31.00 15.43 -0.77
C THR A 711 31.94 16.64 -0.68
N VAL A 712 31.41 17.84 -0.45
CA VAL A 712 32.21 19.05 -0.23
C VAL A 712 31.84 19.79 1.05
N ASN A 713 32.81 20.49 1.62
CA ASN A 713 32.62 21.52 2.62
C ASN A 713 33.05 22.87 2.02
N PRO A 714 32.12 23.82 1.77
CA PRO A 714 32.45 25.14 1.23
C PRO A 714 33.20 26.03 2.24
N GLY A 715 33.21 25.67 3.53
CA GLY A 715 33.79 26.50 4.59
C GLY A 715 32.75 27.42 5.24
N HIS A 716 33.20 28.27 6.17
CA HIS A 716 32.28 29.14 6.94
C HIS A 716 31.99 30.46 6.20
N CYS A 717 31.24 30.36 5.10
CA CYS A 717 30.90 31.47 4.19
C CYS A 717 29.89 32.45 4.77
N ALA A 718 30.02 33.75 4.47
CA ALA A 718 29.09 34.79 4.91
C ALA A 718 27.79 34.76 4.07
N THR A 719 26.71 34.19 4.62
CA THR A 719 25.47 33.94 3.88
C THR A 719 24.22 34.19 4.74
N ALA A 720 23.05 34.30 4.11
CA ALA A 720 21.78 34.39 4.84
C ALA A 720 21.58 33.24 5.85
N PHE A 721 22.01 32.02 5.51
CA PHE A 721 21.93 30.82 6.36
C PHE A 721 22.59 30.99 7.75
N ASN A 722 23.72 31.71 7.84
CA ASN A 722 24.37 32.00 9.13
C ASN A 722 24.21 33.46 9.59
N GLY A 723 23.25 34.20 9.02
CA GLY A 723 23.05 35.63 9.31
C GLY A 723 24.29 36.48 8.98
N TYR A 724 25.00 36.12 7.91
CA TYR A 724 26.25 36.73 7.42
C TYR A 724 27.40 36.72 8.44
N ARG A 725 27.40 35.76 9.38
CA ARG A 725 28.46 35.59 10.41
C ARG A 725 29.68 34.78 9.95
N GLY A 726 29.71 34.41 8.68
CA GLY A 726 30.86 33.74 8.05
C GLY A 726 32.11 34.62 8.02
N LYS A 727 33.27 33.99 7.85
CA LYS A 727 34.57 34.67 7.65
C LYS A 727 35.08 34.59 6.22
N LYS A 728 34.55 33.64 5.45
CA LYS A 728 34.94 33.32 4.07
C LYS A 728 33.93 33.93 3.10
N ASP A 729 34.35 34.34 1.92
CA ASP A 729 33.41 34.80 0.90
C ASP A 729 32.64 33.61 0.28
N PRO A 730 31.35 33.76 -0.11
CA PRO A 730 30.63 32.71 -0.84
C PRO A 730 31.31 32.24 -2.14
N LEU A 731 32.02 33.11 -2.86
CA LEU A 731 32.77 32.75 -4.09
C LEU A 731 34.00 31.90 -3.77
N GLU A 732 34.77 32.27 -2.73
CA GLU A 732 35.82 31.40 -2.17
C GLU A 732 35.25 30.06 -1.68
N GLY A 733 33.98 30.07 -1.25
CA GLY A 733 33.21 28.87 -0.90
C GLY A 733 32.94 27.94 -2.07
N ALA A 734 32.69 28.49 -3.26
CA ALA A 734 32.44 27.73 -4.48
C ALA A 734 33.71 27.04 -5.04
N GLU A 735 34.91 27.50 -4.70
CA GLU A 735 36.18 26.96 -5.23
C GLU A 735 36.35 25.45 -5.02
N VAL A 736 35.86 24.88 -3.92
CA VAL A 736 35.92 23.43 -3.69
C VAL A 736 35.08 22.64 -4.72
N ILE A 737 33.98 23.23 -5.17
CA ILE A 737 33.11 22.65 -6.22
C ILE A 737 33.77 22.89 -7.57
N MET A 738 34.31 24.08 -7.83
CA MET A 738 35.06 24.35 -9.06
C MET A 738 36.22 23.37 -9.24
N LYS A 739 36.97 23.02 -8.18
CA LYS A 739 38.06 22.03 -8.27
C LYS A 739 37.60 20.61 -8.60
N LEU A 740 36.39 20.20 -8.19
CA LEU A 740 35.77 18.94 -8.61
C LEU A 740 35.15 19.02 -10.02
N LEU A 741 34.78 20.21 -10.48
CA LEU A 741 34.23 20.42 -11.83
C LEU A 741 35.34 20.53 -12.90
N GLU A 742 36.47 21.14 -12.54
CA GLU A 742 37.67 21.37 -13.37
C GLU A 742 38.61 20.14 -13.47
N SER A 743 38.48 19.16 -12.56
CA SER A 743 39.32 17.96 -12.57
C SER A 743 39.02 17.04 -13.76
N LYS A 744 39.87 16.05 -13.98
CA LYS A 744 39.64 14.98 -14.97
C LYS A 744 39.00 13.75 -14.32
N LYS A 745 38.29 12.98 -15.13
CA LYS A 745 37.91 11.59 -14.78
C LYS A 745 39.18 10.85 -14.32
N GLU A 746 39.07 10.13 -13.20
CA GLU A 746 40.16 9.42 -12.49
C GLU A 746 41.21 10.29 -11.75
N GLU A 747 41.14 11.63 -11.79
CA GLU A 747 42.08 12.50 -11.06
C GLU A 747 41.76 12.60 -9.55
N ILE A 748 40.49 12.43 -9.17
CA ILE A 748 40.01 12.49 -7.78
C ILE A 748 39.16 11.23 -7.53
N GLU A 749 39.47 10.50 -6.46
CA GLU A 749 38.78 9.26 -6.08
C GLU A 749 37.28 9.53 -5.77
N PRO A 750 36.33 8.84 -6.43
CA PRO A 750 34.90 8.95 -6.10
C PRO A 750 34.58 8.41 -4.69
N GLY A 751 33.55 8.93 -4.04
CA GLY A 751 33.20 8.56 -2.66
C GLY A 751 34.16 9.17 -1.63
N THR A 752 34.57 10.42 -1.83
CA THR A 752 35.48 11.16 -0.94
C THR A 752 34.95 12.56 -0.59
N PHE A 753 35.51 13.17 0.47
CA PHE A 753 35.04 14.42 1.07
C PHE A 753 36.13 15.49 1.02
N TRP A 754 35.84 16.68 0.49
CA TRP A 754 36.84 17.72 0.20
C TRP A 754 36.50 19.10 0.78
N GLN A 755 37.53 19.93 0.97
CA GLN A 755 37.42 21.36 1.26
C GLN A 755 38.41 22.17 0.43
N TYR A 756 38.13 23.47 0.26
CA TYR A 756 39.12 24.45 -0.18
C TYR A 756 39.28 25.51 0.92
N GLU A 757 40.43 25.53 1.59
CA GLU A 757 40.70 26.41 2.73
C GLU A 757 42.15 26.91 2.71
N ASN A 758 42.38 28.19 3.01
CA ASN A 758 43.70 28.84 3.01
C ASN A 758 44.53 28.66 1.70
N GLY A 759 43.86 28.41 0.57
CA GLY A 759 44.49 28.16 -0.72
C GLY A 759 44.79 26.69 -1.05
N SER A 760 44.60 25.77 -0.09
CA SER A 760 44.79 24.33 -0.27
C SER A 760 43.47 23.62 -0.58
N PHE A 761 43.53 22.56 -1.41
CA PHE A 761 42.43 21.66 -1.70
C PHE A 761 42.67 20.34 -0.97
N ASP A 762 42.01 20.17 0.18
CA ASP A 762 42.31 19.10 1.15
C ASP A 762 41.16 18.09 1.23
N GLN A 763 41.50 16.81 1.35
CA GLN A 763 40.54 15.78 1.72
C GLN A 763 40.24 15.86 3.23
N ILE A 764 38.96 15.90 3.60
CA ILE A 764 38.51 15.82 4.99
C ILE A 764 38.33 14.33 5.35
N PRO A 765 38.85 13.84 6.49
CA PRO A 765 38.53 12.51 6.98
C PRO A 765 37.04 12.41 7.42
N TRP A 766 36.42 11.26 7.15
CA TRP A 766 35.01 10.99 7.45
C TRP A 766 34.62 11.12 8.92
#